data_AF-A0A1D6N8K7-F1
#
_entry.id   AF-A0A1D6N8K7-F1
#
_cell.length_a   1.000
_cell.length_b   1.000
_cell.length_c   1.000
_cell.angle_alpha   90.00
_cell.angle_beta   90.00
_cell.angle_gamma   90.00
#
_symmetry.space_group_name_H-M   'P 1'
#
loop_
_entity.id
_entity.type
_entity.pdbx_description
1 polymer ?
#
loop_
_entity_poly.entity_id
_entity_poly.type
_entity_poly.pdbx_seq_one_letter_code
_entity_poly.pdbx_strand_id
1 'polypeptide(L)'
;MAAMQQLLLLFLLLVYLRPSFGQTNPQDVAALQALMNNWQNEPPSWTGSTDPCTSWVGISCSNGRVTEMRLTGMNLQGTLSNTIGQLSALKYLDLSNNQNLGGPLTPNIGNLKQLTVLILLGCTFTGNIPKEIGNLSQLTFLALNSNKFTGGIPPTLGLLSNLFWLDMSANQLSGQIPVSPGLDQLVNTRHFHFSENQLTGPMSESLFSDKMNLIHVIFNNNNFTGPIPASLGQVKSLQIIRLDHNQFSGPVPNSITTLSNLMEVSIANNLLNGTVPDLTNLTQLDYVDLSNNNFASSPAPGWFSTLRSLNTIFMDHGELNGTIPSAMFSLPNLQQVSLARNSFSGKLNMTGNISSQLQVVNLTSNQIIEANVTGYSNTLILTENPVCLDNTSLCKLKQKQQASYATNLGPCAAIPCPFDQSASPVTSQNCACTSPIQGLMIFQAPAFSDVISPTMFQIVESTLMQNLSLAPRSVAISNVQFSQGNPLTFIVSIFPASGTSFNRSEVIRIISPLVNQTYKAPPNFGPYSFIANTYFTVPSNKKPSMGKAAIIGISIGGVVLILGLVAVATYALRQKRIAKEAVERTTNPFASWGAGGTDNGDAPQLKGARYFPFEELKKCTNNFSETQEIGSGGYGKVYKGRLANGQIAAIKRAQQGSMQGAAEFKNEIELLSRVHHKNLVSLVGFCYEQGEQMLVYEYIPYGTLRENLMGKRGVNLDWKNRLRIAIGSAKGLAYLHELADPPIIHRDIKSTNILLDESLNAKVADFGLSKLVSDTQKGHVSTQVKGTLGYLDPEYYMTQQLSEKSDVYSFGVVLLELVTASQPIEKGRYIVREIRTAIDQYDQEYYGLKGLIDPKIRDSAKLIGFRRFIQLAMECVEESAVDRPTMNDVVKELEIIIQNEGAQLLNSASLSVEQFGNEKRRDPYAEHLPMNDESSSSTFDYNSGYSYSAVQPK
;
A
#
# COMPACT_ATOMS: atom_id res chain seq x y z
N MET A 1 66.05 0.11 -2.64
CA MET A 1 65.20 0.14 -3.85
C MET A 1 64.02 -0.85 -3.78
N ALA A 2 64.22 -2.11 -3.38
CA ALA A 2 63.12 -3.10 -3.27
C ALA A 2 61.97 -2.68 -2.32
N ALA A 3 62.28 -2.04 -1.18
CA ALA A 3 61.26 -1.54 -0.25
C ALA A 3 60.37 -0.44 -0.85
N MET A 4 60.89 0.35 -1.78
CA MET A 4 60.15 1.44 -2.42
C MET A 4 59.22 0.92 -3.53
N GLN A 5 59.62 -0.16 -4.22
CA GLN A 5 58.75 -0.89 -5.16
C GLN A 5 57.64 -1.65 -4.44
N GLN A 6 57.92 -2.27 -3.29
CA GLN A 6 56.88 -2.92 -2.48
C GLN A 6 55.87 -1.91 -1.91
N LEU A 7 56.32 -0.71 -1.49
CA LEU A 7 55.41 0.34 -1.03
C LEU A 7 54.51 0.86 -2.17
N LEU A 8 55.05 0.99 -3.39
CA LEU A 8 54.27 1.39 -4.57
C LEU A 8 53.27 0.32 -4.99
N LEU A 9 53.65 -0.98 -4.91
CA LEU A 9 52.73 -2.10 -5.15
C LEU A 9 51.65 -2.18 -4.07
N LEU A 10 51.98 -1.93 -2.80
CA LEU A 10 51.00 -1.88 -1.70
C LEU A 10 50.04 -0.71 -1.87
N PHE A 11 50.53 0.44 -2.34
CA PHE A 11 49.70 1.61 -2.64
C PHE A 11 48.77 1.34 -3.83
N LEU A 12 49.25 0.65 -4.87
CA LEU A 12 48.42 0.20 -5.99
C LEU A 12 47.39 -0.85 -5.53
N LEU A 13 47.77 -1.84 -4.71
CA LEU A 13 46.85 -2.83 -4.15
C LEU A 13 45.80 -2.22 -3.20
N LEU A 14 46.15 -1.19 -2.42
CA LEU A 14 45.21 -0.44 -1.56
C LEU A 14 44.29 0.48 -2.37
N VAL A 15 44.67 0.88 -3.58
CA VAL A 15 43.78 1.58 -4.52
C VAL A 15 42.80 0.60 -5.18
N TYR A 16 43.19 -0.66 -5.37
CA TYR A 16 42.32 -1.73 -5.92
C TYR A 16 41.46 -2.46 -4.87
N LEU A 17 41.79 -2.38 -3.58
CA LEU A 17 41.06 -3.00 -2.46
C LEU A 17 40.25 -1.94 -1.67
N ARG A 18 39.29 -1.28 -2.33
CA ARG A 18 38.20 -0.57 -1.62
C ARG A 18 37.07 -1.56 -1.34
N PRO A 19 36.67 -1.78 -0.08
CA PRO A 19 35.49 -2.60 0.22
C PRO A 19 34.25 -1.89 -0.34
N SER A 20 33.49 -2.59 -1.20
CA SER A 20 32.28 -2.11 -1.87
C SER A 20 31.10 -2.01 -0.89
N PHE A 21 31.20 -1.14 0.11
CA PHE A 21 30.04 -0.65 0.84
C PHE A 21 29.41 0.50 0.06
N GLY A 22 28.35 0.16 -0.70
CA GLY A 22 27.25 1.08 -1.02
C GLY A 22 27.45 2.15 -2.08
N GLN A 23 28.52 2.16 -2.87
CA GLN A 23 28.69 3.21 -3.89
C GLN A 23 27.64 3.07 -5.00
N THR A 24 26.81 4.10 -5.18
CA THR A 24 25.91 4.20 -6.34
C THR A 24 26.73 4.05 -7.62
N ASN A 25 26.18 3.34 -8.61
CA ASN A 25 26.80 3.18 -9.92
C ASN A 25 27.17 4.56 -10.49
N PRO A 26 28.42 4.79 -10.92
CA PRO A 26 28.88 6.11 -11.37
C PRO A 26 28.03 6.72 -12.49
N GLN A 27 27.45 5.89 -13.36
CA GLN A 27 26.53 6.36 -14.41
C GLN A 27 25.24 6.92 -13.81
N ASP A 28 24.68 6.25 -12.80
CA ASP A 28 23.47 6.71 -12.12
C ASP A 28 23.75 8.00 -11.33
N VAL A 29 24.93 8.11 -10.68
CA VAL A 29 25.39 9.36 -10.03
C VAL A 29 25.48 10.50 -11.03
N ALA A 30 26.15 10.28 -12.17
CA ALA A 30 26.30 11.30 -13.21
C ALA A 30 24.95 11.71 -13.81
N ALA A 31 24.05 10.75 -14.02
CA ALA A 31 22.70 11.00 -14.53
C ALA A 31 21.88 11.88 -13.57
N LEU A 32 21.94 11.59 -12.26
CA LEU A 32 21.27 12.36 -11.21
C LEU A 32 21.87 13.75 -11.01
N GLN A 33 23.19 13.90 -11.03
CA GLN A 33 23.83 15.21 -10.97
C GLN A 33 23.47 16.08 -12.19
N ALA A 34 23.45 15.47 -13.39
CA ALA A 34 23.02 16.17 -14.59
C ALA A 34 21.52 16.55 -14.55
N LEU A 35 20.68 15.73 -13.92
CA LEU A 35 19.28 16.04 -13.66
C LEU A 35 19.15 17.26 -12.74
N MET A 36 19.87 17.27 -11.61
CA MET A 36 19.88 18.39 -10.65
C MET A 36 20.35 19.69 -11.29
N ASN A 37 21.35 19.64 -12.18
CA ASN A 37 21.83 20.82 -12.89
C ASN A 37 20.77 21.44 -13.82
N ASN A 38 19.72 20.69 -14.20
CA ASN A 38 18.58 21.21 -14.97
C ASN A 38 17.43 21.70 -14.07
N TRP A 39 17.54 21.48 -12.76
CA TRP A 39 16.60 22.00 -11.79
C TRP A 39 17.13 23.31 -11.20
N GLN A 40 16.22 24.24 -10.90
CA GLN A 40 16.57 25.51 -10.27
C GLN A 40 16.74 25.38 -8.76
N ASN A 41 16.27 24.26 -8.20
CA ASN A 41 16.42 23.88 -6.82
C ASN A 41 16.54 22.36 -6.70
N GLU A 42 17.26 21.92 -5.68
CA GLU A 42 17.43 20.53 -5.34
C GLU A 42 16.77 20.21 -3.99
N PRO A 43 16.32 18.97 -3.77
CA PRO A 43 15.90 18.56 -2.44
C PRO A 43 17.05 18.80 -1.46
N PRO A 44 16.84 19.51 -0.33
CA PRO A 44 17.92 19.83 0.60
C PRO A 44 18.71 18.62 1.11
N SER A 45 18.09 17.44 1.20
CA SER A 45 18.77 16.19 1.55
C SER A 45 19.82 15.72 0.54
N TRP A 46 19.81 16.27 -0.67
CA TRP A 46 20.78 15.95 -1.71
C TRP A 46 22.04 16.81 -1.57
N THR A 47 21.99 17.87 -0.75
CA THR A 47 23.16 18.67 -0.39
C THR A 47 23.95 17.97 0.73
N GLY A 48 25.23 17.70 0.48
CA GLY A 48 26.17 17.17 1.48
C GLY A 48 26.61 15.71 1.31
N SER A 49 25.85 14.89 0.57
CA SER A 49 26.28 13.54 0.16
C SER A 49 26.44 13.44 -1.35
N THR A 50 27.58 12.92 -1.79
CA THR A 50 27.86 12.66 -3.22
C THR A 50 27.28 11.32 -3.70
N ASP A 51 26.67 10.54 -2.81
CA ASP A 51 26.24 9.17 -3.09
C ASP A 51 24.71 9.02 -2.92
N PRO A 52 23.94 9.06 -4.02
CA PRO A 52 22.47 9.04 -4.01
C PRO A 52 21.85 7.90 -3.20
N CYS A 53 22.38 6.67 -3.29
CA CYS A 53 21.82 5.49 -2.63
C CYS A 53 21.96 5.48 -1.09
N THR A 54 22.67 6.45 -0.50
CA THR A 54 22.96 6.45 0.95
C THR A 54 22.03 7.32 1.79
N SER A 55 21.57 8.44 1.24
CA SER A 55 21.00 9.54 2.05
C SER A 55 20.02 10.45 1.31
N TRP A 56 19.89 10.30 -0.01
CA TRP A 56 19.02 11.17 -0.78
C TRP A 56 17.56 10.74 -0.58
N VAL A 57 16.79 11.61 0.10
CA VAL A 57 15.35 11.37 0.29
C VAL A 57 14.67 11.21 -1.07
N GLY A 58 13.83 10.18 -1.18
CA GLY A 58 13.12 9.83 -2.41
C GLY A 58 13.88 8.92 -3.37
N ILE A 59 15.15 8.58 -3.10
CA ILE A 59 15.95 7.67 -3.93
C ILE A 59 16.04 6.30 -3.24
N SER A 60 15.66 5.25 -3.96
CA SER A 60 15.86 3.85 -3.53
C SER A 60 16.73 3.12 -4.53
N CYS A 61 17.60 2.25 -4.04
CA CYS A 61 18.54 1.51 -4.86
C CYS A 61 18.54 0.01 -4.58
N SER A 62 18.88 -0.77 -5.60
CA SER A 62 19.14 -2.21 -5.50
C SER A 62 20.46 -2.52 -6.20
N ASN A 63 21.37 -3.21 -5.50
CA ASN A 63 22.71 -3.55 -6.02
C ASN A 63 23.47 -2.33 -6.60
N GLY A 64 23.39 -1.18 -5.90
CA GLY A 64 24.05 0.08 -6.30
C GLY A 64 23.41 0.80 -7.49
N ARG A 65 22.32 0.29 -8.06
CA ARG A 65 21.57 0.95 -9.14
C ARG A 65 20.32 1.64 -8.59
N VAL A 66 19.99 2.82 -9.10
CA VAL A 66 18.77 3.54 -8.72
C VAL A 66 17.55 2.83 -9.31
N THR A 67 16.64 2.38 -8.46
CA THR A 67 15.44 1.63 -8.85
C THR A 67 14.14 2.41 -8.62
N GLU A 68 14.12 3.35 -7.68
CA GLU A 68 12.97 4.23 -7.46
C GLU A 68 13.40 5.68 -7.25
N MET A 69 12.60 6.60 -7.81
CA MET A 69 12.69 8.04 -7.60
C MET A 69 11.29 8.56 -7.26
N ARG A 70 11.05 8.85 -5.97
CA ARG A 70 9.80 9.35 -5.41
C ARG A 70 10.02 10.78 -4.90
N LEU A 71 9.74 11.76 -5.74
CA LEU A 71 9.97 13.18 -5.46
C LEU A 71 8.67 13.98 -5.57
N THR A 72 7.54 13.36 -5.24
CA THR A 72 6.23 14.02 -5.22
C THR A 72 6.23 15.22 -4.25
N GLY A 73 5.66 16.35 -4.68
CA GLY A 73 5.43 17.52 -3.82
C GLY A 73 6.70 18.18 -3.26
N MET A 74 7.85 17.99 -3.90
CA MET A 74 9.15 18.51 -3.44
C MET A 74 9.43 19.97 -3.82
N ASN A 75 8.47 20.62 -4.47
CA ASN A 75 8.60 21.98 -5.03
C ASN A 75 9.77 22.08 -6.03
N LEU A 76 10.09 20.99 -6.73
CA LEU A 76 11.11 20.98 -7.78
C LEU A 76 10.72 21.94 -8.90
N GLN A 77 11.70 22.64 -9.44
CA GLN A 77 11.53 23.63 -10.49
C GLN A 77 12.53 23.36 -11.62
N GLY A 78 12.13 23.54 -12.87
CA GLY A 78 12.99 23.33 -14.04
C GLY A 78 12.43 22.30 -15.01
N THR A 79 13.30 21.48 -15.62
CA THR A 79 12.90 20.50 -16.65
C THR A 79 13.48 19.10 -16.40
N LEU A 80 12.93 18.09 -17.07
CA LEU A 80 13.46 16.73 -17.04
C LEU A 80 14.52 16.53 -18.14
N SER A 81 15.78 16.41 -17.72
CA SER A 81 16.93 16.22 -18.62
C SER A 81 16.90 14.88 -19.37
N ASN A 82 17.46 14.86 -20.60
CA ASN A 82 17.69 13.64 -21.39
C ASN A 82 18.53 12.58 -20.66
N THR A 83 19.31 12.98 -19.65
CA THR A 83 20.13 12.05 -18.85
C THR A 83 19.29 11.11 -18.00
N ILE A 84 17.99 11.39 -17.78
CA ILE A 84 17.09 10.48 -17.06
C ILE A 84 17.12 9.07 -17.67
N GLY A 85 17.21 8.95 -19.00
CA GLY A 85 17.25 7.68 -19.71
C GLY A 85 18.50 6.82 -19.43
N GLN A 86 19.49 7.35 -18.70
CA GLN A 86 20.68 6.60 -18.28
C GLN A 86 20.44 5.76 -17.02
N LEU A 87 19.37 6.03 -16.25
CA LEU A 87 18.97 5.26 -15.07
C LEU A 87 18.32 3.92 -15.47
N SER A 88 19.06 3.05 -16.15
CA SER A 88 18.51 1.87 -16.83
C SER A 88 17.87 0.80 -15.93
N ALA A 89 18.02 0.91 -14.60
CA ALA A 89 17.38 0.06 -13.61
C ALA A 89 16.13 0.69 -12.95
N LEU A 90 15.78 1.92 -13.32
CA LEU A 90 14.64 2.64 -12.73
C LEU A 90 13.33 1.93 -13.06
N LYS A 91 12.58 1.59 -12.01
CA LYS A 91 11.27 0.93 -12.07
C LYS A 91 10.13 1.88 -11.71
N TYR A 92 10.38 2.81 -10.80
CA TYR A 92 9.36 3.74 -10.30
C TYR A 92 9.85 5.18 -10.42
N LEU A 93 9.15 6.00 -11.19
CA LEU A 93 9.42 7.44 -11.30
C LEU A 93 8.15 8.24 -10.98
N ASP A 94 8.19 8.96 -9.88
CA ASP A 94 7.12 9.85 -9.43
C ASP A 94 7.68 11.24 -9.16
N LEU A 95 7.27 12.17 -10.02
CA LEU A 95 7.61 13.59 -9.93
C LEU A 95 6.35 14.43 -9.72
N SER A 96 5.23 13.83 -9.33
CA SER A 96 3.93 14.49 -9.24
C SER A 96 3.92 15.70 -8.30
N ASN A 97 2.97 16.61 -8.50
CA ASN A 97 2.75 17.77 -7.64
C ASN A 97 3.99 18.69 -7.48
N ASN A 98 4.87 18.72 -8.48
CA ASN A 98 5.92 19.73 -8.60
C ASN A 98 5.46 20.80 -9.59
N GLN A 99 4.69 21.78 -9.09
CA GLN A 99 3.98 22.77 -9.92
C GLN A 99 4.86 23.67 -10.79
N ASN A 100 6.18 23.67 -10.58
CA ASN A 100 7.15 24.46 -11.34
C ASN A 100 8.14 23.57 -12.12
N LEU A 101 7.96 22.25 -12.10
CA LEU A 101 8.69 21.29 -12.92
C LEU A 101 7.90 21.04 -14.20
N GLY A 102 8.53 21.18 -15.36
CA GLY A 102 7.84 21.09 -16.63
C GLY A 102 8.74 21.07 -17.86
N GLY A 103 8.29 21.75 -18.92
CA GLY A 103 8.92 21.69 -20.24
C GLY A 103 8.58 20.40 -21.02
N PRO A 104 9.16 20.20 -22.21
CA PRO A 104 8.96 18.99 -22.99
C PRO A 104 9.42 17.73 -22.26
N LEU A 105 8.61 16.68 -22.25
CA LEU A 105 9.04 15.37 -21.76
C LEU A 105 10.04 14.77 -22.75
N THR A 106 11.26 14.48 -22.28
CA THR A 106 12.34 13.98 -23.13
C THR A 106 12.01 12.62 -23.78
N PRO A 107 12.30 12.41 -25.08
CA PRO A 107 12.23 11.10 -25.72
C PRO A 107 13.06 10.01 -25.03
N ASN A 108 14.14 10.40 -24.35
CA ASN A 108 15.02 9.48 -23.62
C ASN A 108 14.32 8.77 -22.46
N ILE A 109 13.12 9.22 -22.06
CA ILE A 109 12.28 8.48 -21.10
C ILE A 109 12.05 7.04 -21.58
N GLY A 110 11.92 6.81 -22.89
CA GLY A 110 11.73 5.50 -23.50
C GLY A 110 12.92 4.53 -23.37
N ASN A 111 14.06 5.00 -22.83
CA ASN A 111 15.22 4.15 -22.54
C ASN A 111 15.10 3.40 -21.20
N LEU A 112 14.15 3.78 -20.34
CA LEU A 112 13.92 3.17 -19.03
C LEU A 112 13.16 1.84 -19.14
N LYS A 113 13.76 0.82 -19.76
CA LYS A 113 13.07 -0.44 -20.12
C LYS A 113 12.48 -1.24 -18.94
N GLN A 114 12.86 -0.91 -17.71
CA GLN A 114 12.34 -1.54 -16.49
C GLN A 114 11.24 -0.72 -15.81
N LEU A 115 10.87 0.46 -16.35
CA LEU A 115 9.90 1.35 -15.73
C LEU A 115 8.51 0.71 -15.72
N THR A 116 7.93 0.56 -14.53
CA THR A 116 6.59 0.02 -14.30
C THR A 116 5.59 1.12 -13.91
N VAL A 117 6.06 2.20 -13.28
CA VAL A 117 5.21 3.32 -12.83
C VAL A 117 5.84 4.64 -13.24
N LEU A 118 5.07 5.47 -13.96
CA LEU A 118 5.41 6.84 -14.33
C LEU A 118 4.28 7.79 -13.91
N ILE A 119 4.56 8.67 -12.95
CA ILE A 119 3.60 9.64 -12.42
C ILE A 119 4.18 11.05 -12.55
N LEU A 120 3.56 11.82 -13.44
CA LEU A 120 3.89 13.23 -13.69
C LEU A 120 2.71 14.16 -13.40
N LEU A 121 1.65 13.65 -12.75
CA LEU A 121 0.42 14.36 -12.40
C LEU A 121 0.70 15.70 -11.69
N GLY A 122 -0.01 16.77 -12.05
CA GLY A 122 0.04 18.04 -11.33
C GLY A 122 1.37 18.81 -11.45
N CYS A 123 2.06 18.62 -12.58
CA CYS A 123 3.27 19.35 -12.96
C CYS A 123 2.93 20.38 -14.06
N THR A 124 3.94 20.85 -14.79
CA THR A 124 3.77 21.80 -15.90
C THR A 124 4.44 21.32 -17.18
N PHE A 125 4.49 20.00 -17.42
CA PHE A 125 5.04 19.46 -18.65
C PHE A 125 4.26 19.95 -19.88
N THR A 126 4.98 20.30 -20.95
CA THR A 126 4.44 20.91 -22.18
C THR A 126 4.83 20.10 -23.41
N GLY A 127 4.34 20.49 -24.60
CA GLY A 127 4.75 19.87 -25.86
C GLY A 127 4.13 18.50 -26.05
N ASN A 128 4.57 17.77 -27.07
CA ASN A 128 3.98 16.47 -27.39
C ASN A 128 4.44 15.37 -26.43
N ILE A 129 3.56 14.40 -26.17
CA ILE A 129 3.94 13.15 -25.52
C ILE A 129 4.90 12.40 -26.46
N PRO A 130 6.15 12.10 -26.06
CA PRO A 130 7.11 11.46 -26.93
C PRO A 130 6.67 10.02 -27.27
N LYS A 131 6.73 9.66 -28.56
CA LYS A 131 6.35 8.32 -29.05
C LYS A 131 7.18 7.20 -28.40
N GLU A 132 8.39 7.52 -27.94
CA GLU A 132 9.31 6.63 -27.26
C GLU A 132 8.77 6.09 -25.93
N ILE A 133 7.73 6.70 -25.34
CA ILE A 133 7.02 6.12 -24.18
C ILE A 133 6.50 4.71 -24.51
N GLY A 134 6.08 4.46 -25.76
CA GLY A 134 5.63 3.13 -26.19
C GLY A 134 6.70 2.03 -26.08
N ASN A 135 7.97 2.41 -25.87
CA ASN A 135 9.04 1.45 -25.64
C ASN A 135 9.12 0.91 -24.20
N LEU A 136 8.32 1.43 -23.27
CA LEU A 136 8.30 1.07 -21.85
C LEU A 136 7.43 -0.17 -21.62
N SER A 137 7.80 -1.31 -22.19
CA SER A 137 6.95 -2.51 -22.23
C SER A 137 6.54 -3.09 -20.86
N GLN A 138 7.18 -2.68 -19.76
CA GLN A 138 6.82 -3.08 -18.39
C GLN A 138 5.85 -2.10 -17.70
N LEU A 139 5.48 -0.98 -18.35
CA LEU A 139 4.68 0.08 -17.74
C LEU A 139 3.27 -0.43 -17.43
N THR A 140 2.89 -0.30 -16.15
CA THR A 140 1.57 -0.67 -15.62
C THR A 140 0.75 0.56 -15.23
N PHE A 141 1.40 1.67 -14.88
CA PHE A 141 0.72 2.88 -14.41
C PHE A 141 1.31 4.12 -15.08
N LEU A 142 0.48 4.85 -15.82
CA LEU A 142 0.85 6.09 -16.50
C LEU A 142 -0.14 7.19 -16.14
N ALA A 143 0.32 8.18 -15.37
CA ALA A 143 -0.46 9.35 -15.00
C ALA A 143 0.25 10.63 -15.48
N LEU A 144 -0.32 11.24 -16.51
CA LEU A 144 0.14 12.48 -17.15
C LEU A 144 -0.86 13.63 -16.97
N ASN A 145 -1.93 13.40 -16.22
CA ASN A 145 -3.02 14.34 -16.07
C ASN A 145 -2.63 15.63 -15.35
N SER A 146 -3.43 16.68 -15.54
CA SER A 146 -3.17 18.01 -14.96
C SER A 146 -1.79 18.56 -15.33
N ASN A 147 -1.48 18.55 -16.63
CA ASN A 147 -0.27 19.14 -17.22
C ASN A 147 -0.66 20.05 -18.39
N LYS A 148 0.28 20.36 -19.29
CA LYS A 148 0.09 21.20 -20.48
C LYS A 148 0.55 20.48 -21.75
N PHE A 149 0.47 19.16 -21.80
CA PHE A 149 0.83 18.39 -22.99
C PHE A 149 -0.07 18.78 -24.17
N THR A 150 0.53 18.93 -25.34
CA THR A 150 -0.12 19.33 -26.60
C THR A 150 0.00 18.21 -27.64
N GLY A 151 -0.56 18.43 -28.83
CA GLY A 151 -0.43 17.50 -29.96
C GLY A 151 -1.26 16.22 -29.80
N GLY A 152 -1.00 15.23 -30.65
CA GLY A 152 -1.75 13.97 -30.67
C GLY A 152 -1.27 12.95 -29.64
N ILE A 153 -2.15 12.02 -29.28
CA ILE A 153 -1.78 10.83 -28.51
C ILE A 153 -0.94 9.91 -29.42
N PRO A 154 0.30 9.53 -29.04
CA PRO A 154 1.14 8.72 -29.90
C PRO A 154 0.57 7.28 -30.02
N PRO A 155 0.40 6.74 -31.25
CA PRO A 155 -0.12 5.38 -31.45
C PRO A 155 0.71 4.29 -30.76
N THR A 156 2.00 4.56 -30.53
CA THR A 156 2.92 3.65 -29.83
C THR A 156 2.52 3.37 -28.39
N LEU A 157 1.63 4.15 -27.76
CA LEU A 157 1.04 3.78 -26.46
C LEU A 157 0.32 2.43 -26.52
N GLY A 158 -0.21 2.04 -27.68
CA GLY A 158 -0.81 0.71 -27.89
C GLY A 158 0.14 -0.47 -27.63
N LEU A 159 1.45 -0.24 -27.62
CA LEU A 159 2.45 -1.27 -27.34
C LEU A 159 2.58 -1.59 -25.85
N LEU A 160 1.99 -0.79 -24.96
CA LEU A 160 2.08 -0.93 -23.50
C LEU A 160 1.08 -1.97 -22.99
N SER A 161 1.23 -3.23 -23.41
CA SER A 161 0.27 -4.29 -23.13
C SER A 161 0.05 -4.61 -21.64
N ASN A 162 0.94 -4.18 -20.74
CA ASN A 162 0.81 -4.35 -19.29
C ASN A 162 0.09 -3.18 -18.60
N LEU A 163 -0.28 -2.13 -19.35
CA LEU A 163 -0.84 -0.92 -18.77
C LEU A 163 -2.19 -1.20 -18.11
N PHE A 164 -2.32 -0.82 -16.85
CA PHE A 164 -3.50 -0.99 -16.01
C PHE A 164 -4.24 0.34 -15.80
N TRP A 165 -3.49 1.44 -15.63
CA TRP A 165 -4.01 2.79 -15.43
C TRP A 165 -3.43 3.74 -16.47
N LEU A 166 -4.30 4.42 -17.24
CA LEU A 166 -3.93 5.44 -18.21
C LEU A 166 -4.76 6.70 -17.96
N ASP A 167 -4.11 7.74 -17.42
CA ASP A 167 -4.74 9.02 -17.19
C ASP A 167 -3.95 10.15 -17.87
N MET A 168 -4.61 10.82 -18.81
CA MET A 168 -4.09 11.96 -19.56
C MET A 168 -5.05 13.15 -19.51
N SER A 169 -5.97 13.15 -18.54
CA SER A 169 -6.99 14.18 -18.37
C SER A 169 -6.40 15.56 -18.07
N ALA A 170 -7.16 16.63 -18.27
CA ALA A 170 -6.73 18.02 -17.97
C ALA A 170 -5.38 18.37 -18.62
N ASN A 171 -5.33 18.29 -19.94
CA ASN A 171 -4.20 18.66 -20.79
C ASN A 171 -4.69 19.46 -22.01
N GLN A 172 -3.83 19.67 -23.00
CA GLN A 172 -4.16 20.34 -24.27
C GLN A 172 -3.99 19.38 -25.45
N LEU A 173 -4.20 18.07 -25.21
CA LEU A 173 -4.08 17.04 -26.24
C LEU A 173 -5.15 17.26 -27.32
N SER A 174 -4.78 17.04 -28.56
CA SER A 174 -5.55 17.37 -29.76
C SER A 174 -5.53 16.21 -30.75
N GLY A 175 -6.30 16.31 -31.83
CA GLY A 175 -6.39 15.24 -32.84
C GLY A 175 -7.24 14.05 -32.37
N GLN A 176 -7.18 12.95 -33.11
CA GLN A 176 -8.02 11.76 -32.91
C GLN A 176 -7.39 10.74 -31.95
N ILE A 177 -8.20 9.86 -31.37
CA ILE A 177 -7.72 8.68 -30.65
C ILE A 177 -7.06 7.71 -31.65
N PRO A 178 -5.78 7.36 -31.50
CA PRO A 178 -5.12 6.41 -32.40
C PRO A 178 -5.68 5.00 -32.20
N VAL A 179 -6.04 4.35 -33.31
CA VAL A 179 -6.55 2.97 -33.37
C VAL A 179 -5.87 2.21 -34.51
N SER A 180 -5.62 0.91 -34.32
CA SER A 180 -5.17 -0.07 -35.32
C SER A 180 -3.78 0.18 -35.98
N PRO A 181 -2.66 0.06 -35.24
CA PRO A 181 -2.57 -0.18 -33.81
C PRO A 181 -2.47 1.12 -33.02
N GLY A 182 -3.21 1.19 -31.93
CA GLY A 182 -3.17 2.28 -30.99
C GLY A 182 -3.79 1.82 -29.68
N LEU A 183 -4.68 2.63 -29.10
CA LEU A 183 -5.27 2.32 -27.80
C LEU A 183 -6.17 1.07 -27.81
N ASP A 184 -6.61 0.61 -28.99
CA ASP A 184 -7.35 -0.65 -29.19
C ASP A 184 -6.57 -1.90 -28.73
N GLN A 185 -5.25 -1.79 -28.56
CA GLN A 185 -4.39 -2.91 -28.12
C GLN A 185 -4.24 -3.02 -26.59
N LEU A 186 -4.76 -2.06 -25.83
CA LEU A 186 -4.60 -1.97 -24.37
C LEU A 186 -5.61 -2.84 -23.59
N VAL A 187 -5.65 -4.13 -23.89
CA VAL A 187 -6.65 -5.08 -23.37
C VAL A 187 -6.62 -5.30 -21.85
N ASN A 188 -5.48 -5.01 -21.20
CA ASN A 188 -5.30 -5.13 -19.75
C ASN A 188 -5.62 -3.83 -18.97
N THR A 189 -5.83 -2.72 -19.68
CA THR A 189 -6.14 -1.45 -19.02
C THR A 189 -7.53 -1.48 -18.42
N ARG A 190 -7.68 -0.85 -17.26
CA ARG A 190 -8.95 -0.72 -16.53
C ARG A 190 -9.49 0.71 -16.50
N HIS A 191 -8.61 1.69 -16.63
CA HIS A 191 -8.96 3.09 -16.46
C HIS A 191 -8.49 3.89 -17.66
N PHE A 192 -9.44 4.31 -18.49
CA PHE A 192 -9.23 5.25 -19.60
C PHE A 192 -9.78 6.61 -19.20
N HIS A 193 -8.88 7.52 -18.82
CA HIS A 193 -9.20 8.87 -18.38
C HIS A 193 -8.55 9.89 -19.33
N PHE A 194 -9.39 10.60 -20.08
CA PHE A 194 -9.01 11.51 -21.17
C PHE A 194 -9.79 12.83 -21.10
N SER A 195 -10.45 13.12 -19.97
CA SER A 195 -11.33 14.28 -19.85
C SER A 195 -10.55 15.60 -19.96
N GLU A 196 -11.25 16.69 -20.24
CA GLU A 196 -10.67 18.04 -20.25
C GLU A 196 -9.45 18.17 -21.17
N ASN A 197 -9.65 17.85 -22.45
CA ASN A 197 -8.66 17.97 -23.52
C ASN A 197 -9.32 18.60 -24.76
N GLN A 198 -8.60 18.64 -25.88
CA GLN A 198 -9.06 19.16 -27.17
C GLN A 198 -9.14 18.03 -28.22
N LEU A 199 -9.39 16.79 -27.80
CA LEU A 199 -9.44 15.62 -28.69
C LEU A 199 -10.67 15.74 -29.61
N THR A 200 -10.52 15.29 -30.86
CA THR A 200 -11.46 15.54 -31.96
C THR A 200 -11.75 14.29 -32.77
N GLY A 201 -12.71 14.40 -33.68
CA GLY A 201 -13.06 13.36 -34.65
C GLY A 201 -13.95 12.27 -34.05
N PRO A 202 -14.34 11.27 -34.87
CA PRO A 202 -15.18 10.18 -34.41
C PRO A 202 -14.42 9.22 -33.50
N MET A 203 -15.10 8.73 -32.47
CA MET A 203 -14.59 7.62 -31.67
C MET A 203 -14.81 6.32 -32.47
N SER A 204 -13.71 5.73 -32.96
CA SER A 204 -13.74 4.58 -33.86
C SER A 204 -14.45 3.36 -33.27
N GLU A 205 -15.25 2.66 -34.08
CA GLU A 205 -15.86 1.36 -33.71
C GLU A 205 -14.81 0.30 -33.36
N SER A 206 -13.57 0.43 -33.83
CA SER A 206 -12.49 -0.52 -33.49
C SER A 206 -11.77 -0.20 -32.18
N LEU A 207 -12.11 0.90 -31.50
CA LEU A 207 -11.43 1.31 -30.26
C LEU A 207 -11.69 0.31 -29.13
N PHE A 208 -12.91 -0.22 -29.04
CA PHE A 208 -13.32 -1.14 -27.97
C PHE A 208 -13.54 -2.56 -28.51
N SER A 209 -13.29 -3.55 -27.67
CA SER A 209 -13.58 -4.95 -27.98
C SER A 209 -13.95 -5.75 -26.72
N ASP A 210 -14.59 -6.89 -26.91
CA ASP A 210 -14.93 -7.85 -25.85
C ASP A 210 -13.72 -8.40 -25.06
N LYS A 211 -12.49 -8.24 -25.59
CA LYS A 211 -11.24 -8.62 -24.91
C LYS A 211 -10.78 -7.62 -23.85
N MET A 212 -11.32 -6.40 -23.86
CA MET A 212 -10.92 -5.35 -22.93
C MET A 212 -11.54 -5.54 -21.55
N ASN A 213 -10.81 -5.12 -20.51
CA ASN A 213 -11.26 -5.17 -19.11
C ASN A 213 -11.44 -3.77 -18.50
N LEU A 214 -11.90 -2.81 -19.29
CA LEU A 214 -12.10 -1.43 -18.85
C LEU A 214 -13.23 -1.35 -17.82
N ILE A 215 -12.96 -0.65 -16.73
CA ILE A 215 -13.93 -0.28 -15.69
C ILE A 215 -14.43 1.15 -15.93
N HIS A 216 -13.53 2.06 -16.30
CA HIS A 216 -13.84 3.48 -16.52
C HIS A 216 -13.51 3.90 -17.95
N VAL A 217 -14.49 4.53 -18.61
CA VAL A 217 -14.33 5.25 -19.88
C VAL A 217 -14.78 6.69 -19.63
N ILE A 218 -13.81 7.59 -19.46
CA ILE A 218 -14.03 9.00 -19.09
C ILE A 218 -13.38 9.89 -20.15
N PHE A 219 -14.21 10.45 -21.03
CA PHE A 219 -13.82 11.29 -22.18
C PHE A 219 -14.59 12.63 -22.22
N ASN A 220 -15.25 13.01 -21.12
CA ASN A 220 -16.01 14.24 -21.05
C ASN A 220 -15.16 15.49 -21.26
N ASN A 221 -15.77 16.62 -21.64
CA ASN A 221 -15.06 17.89 -21.92
C ASN A 221 -13.97 17.73 -23.00
N ASN A 222 -14.39 17.30 -24.20
CA ASN A 222 -13.57 17.21 -25.40
C ASN A 222 -14.38 17.68 -26.63
N ASN A 223 -13.86 17.48 -27.84
CA ASN A 223 -14.50 17.84 -29.10
C ASN A 223 -14.80 16.60 -29.99
N PHE A 224 -15.11 15.44 -29.39
CA PHE A 224 -15.45 14.23 -30.15
C PHE A 224 -16.72 14.42 -30.97
N THR A 225 -16.72 13.95 -32.21
CA THR A 225 -17.86 14.05 -33.15
C THR A 225 -18.35 12.65 -33.55
N GLY A 226 -19.38 12.56 -34.41
CA GLY A 226 -19.89 11.28 -34.90
C GLY A 226 -20.63 10.46 -33.82
N PRO A 227 -21.00 9.20 -34.10
CA PRO A 227 -21.73 8.36 -33.15
C PRO A 227 -20.87 7.87 -31.99
N ILE A 228 -21.52 7.58 -30.86
CA ILE A 228 -20.92 6.75 -29.81
C ILE A 228 -20.78 5.34 -30.39
N PRO A 229 -19.58 4.73 -30.39
CA PRO A 229 -19.36 3.45 -31.04
C PRO A 229 -20.14 2.32 -30.36
N ALA A 230 -20.83 1.51 -31.14
CA ALA A 230 -21.59 0.37 -30.63
C ALA A 230 -20.69 -0.68 -29.96
N SER A 231 -19.42 -0.76 -30.35
CA SER A 231 -18.40 -1.63 -29.72
C SER A 231 -18.14 -1.32 -28.24
N LEU A 232 -18.45 -0.10 -27.76
CA LEU A 232 -18.37 0.24 -26.32
C LEU A 232 -19.21 -0.73 -25.47
N GLY A 233 -20.38 -1.14 -25.97
CA GLY A 233 -21.26 -2.10 -25.31
C GLY A 233 -20.74 -3.54 -25.27
N GLN A 234 -19.59 -3.84 -25.90
CA GLN A 234 -18.93 -5.15 -25.83
C GLN A 234 -18.09 -5.31 -24.55
N VAL A 235 -17.67 -4.21 -23.93
CA VAL A 235 -16.79 -4.24 -22.75
C VAL A 235 -17.61 -4.45 -21.47
N LYS A 236 -17.95 -5.71 -21.18
CA LYS A 236 -18.89 -6.08 -20.08
C LYS A 236 -18.43 -5.72 -18.67
N SER A 237 -17.16 -5.35 -18.51
CA SER A 237 -16.55 -4.92 -17.24
C SER A 237 -16.82 -3.44 -16.91
N LEU A 238 -17.38 -2.67 -17.85
CA LEU A 238 -17.62 -1.23 -17.64
C LEU A 238 -18.57 -0.95 -16.49
N GLN A 239 -18.16 0.02 -15.67
CA GLN A 239 -18.91 0.53 -14.53
C GLN A 239 -19.24 2.03 -14.69
N ILE A 240 -18.37 2.81 -15.33
CA ILE A 240 -18.55 4.26 -15.50
C ILE A 240 -18.33 4.63 -16.97
N ILE A 241 -19.31 5.32 -17.56
CA ILE A 241 -19.23 5.96 -18.87
C ILE A 241 -19.52 7.46 -18.73
N ARG A 242 -18.50 8.29 -19.00
CA ARG A 242 -18.63 9.75 -19.08
C ARG A 242 -18.19 10.25 -20.45
N LEU A 243 -19.16 10.64 -21.27
CA LEU A 243 -18.98 11.20 -22.63
C LEU A 243 -19.59 12.60 -22.76
N ASP A 244 -20.04 13.19 -21.65
CA ASP A 244 -20.69 14.49 -21.62
C ASP A 244 -19.79 15.64 -22.11
N HIS A 245 -20.40 16.75 -22.53
CA HIS A 245 -19.69 17.94 -23.04
C HIS A 245 -18.76 17.60 -24.21
N ASN A 246 -19.34 17.04 -25.26
CA ASN A 246 -18.72 16.71 -26.54
C ASN A 246 -19.68 17.08 -27.69
N GLN A 247 -19.41 16.58 -28.90
CA GLN A 247 -20.27 16.78 -30.08
C GLN A 247 -20.72 15.42 -30.66
N PHE A 248 -20.86 14.39 -29.81
CA PHE A 248 -21.37 13.09 -30.24
C PHE A 248 -22.78 13.26 -30.81
N SER A 249 -23.09 12.54 -31.88
CA SER A 249 -24.30 12.68 -32.69
C SER A 249 -24.89 11.31 -33.00
N GLY A 250 -26.10 11.25 -33.57
CA GLY A 250 -26.77 9.98 -33.84
C GLY A 250 -27.37 9.35 -32.57
N PRO A 251 -27.97 8.15 -32.68
CA PRO A 251 -28.64 7.50 -31.57
C PRO A 251 -27.65 6.91 -30.56
N VAL A 252 -28.06 6.86 -29.29
CA VAL A 252 -27.34 6.09 -28.27
C VAL A 252 -27.39 4.61 -28.67
N PRO A 253 -26.25 3.92 -28.80
CA PRO A 253 -26.24 2.55 -29.28
C PRO A 253 -26.92 1.60 -28.26
N ASN A 254 -27.85 0.78 -28.74
CA ASN A 254 -28.58 -0.20 -27.90
C ASN A 254 -27.66 -1.16 -27.14
N SER A 255 -26.43 -1.37 -27.60
CA SER A 255 -25.44 -2.21 -26.94
C SER A 255 -25.08 -1.73 -25.53
N ILE A 256 -25.22 -0.43 -25.22
CA ILE A 256 -25.00 0.11 -23.85
C ILE A 256 -25.95 -0.52 -22.84
N THR A 257 -27.17 -0.88 -23.25
CA THR A 257 -28.19 -1.51 -22.38
C THR A 257 -27.81 -2.93 -21.93
N THR A 258 -26.72 -3.48 -22.48
CA THR A 258 -26.21 -4.82 -22.17
C THR A 258 -25.06 -4.82 -21.15
N LEU A 259 -24.69 -3.66 -20.60
CA LEU A 259 -23.60 -3.49 -19.64
C LEU A 259 -24.11 -3.64 -18.20
N SER A 260 -24.36 -4.85 -17.74
CA SER A 260 -25.02 -5.13 -16.45
C SER A 260 -24.29 -4.63 -15.19
N ASN A 261 -23.02 -4.21 -15.30
CA ASN A 261 -22.22 -3.65 -14.21
C ASN A 261 -22.18 -2.12 -14.19
N LEU A 262 -22.88 -1.47 -15.14
CA LEU A 262 -22.84 -0.03 -15.31
C LEU A 262 -23.55 0.67 -14.14
N MET A 263 -22.80 1.50 -13.42
CA MET A 263 -23.23 2.29 -12.27
C MET A 263 -23.50 3.75 -12.63
N GLU A 264 -22.75 4.29 -13.61
CA GLU A 264 -22.90 5.69 -14.05
C GLU A 264 -22.90 5.81 -15.57
N VAL A 265 -23.85 6.60 -16.09
CA VAL A 265 -23.90 7.05 -17.49
C VAL A 265 -24.13 8.56 -17.54
N SER A 266 -23.12 9.29 -18.00
CA SER A 266 -23.20 10.72 -18.27
C SER A 266 -22.86 11.00 -19.73
N ILE A 267 -23.85 11.41 -20.52
CA ILE A 267 -23.71 11.76 -21.95
C ILE A 267 -24.35 13.12 -22.28
N ALA A 268 -24.58 13.93 -21.26
CA ALA A 268 -25.19 15.25 -21.38
C ALA A 268 -24.39 16.22 -22.25
N ASN A 269 -25.03 17.27 -22.76
CA ASN A 269 -24.38 18.30 -23.57
C ASN A 269 -23.65 17.71 -24.80
N ASN A 270 -24.42 17.02 -25.64
CA ASN A 270 -24.00 16.46 -26.93
C ASN A 270 -25.06 16.76 -27.99
N LEU A 271 -24.92 16.18 -29.18
CA LEU A 271 -25.86 16.28 -30.31
C LEU A 271 -26.61 14.95 -30.54
N LEU A 272 -26.72 14.09 -29.52
CA LEU A 272 -27.35 12.78 -29.63
C LEU A 272 -28.82 12.91 -29.98
N ASN A 273 -29.34 11.99 -30.79
CA ASN A 273 -30.72 12.01 -31.26
C ASN A 273 -31.36 10.62 -31.17
N GLY A 274 -32.51 10.42 -31.82
CA GLY A 274 -33.27 9.17 -31.71
C GLY A 274 -34.04 9.11 -30.39
N THR A 275 -34.44 7.91 -29.97
CA THR A 275 -35.21 7.72 -28.74
C THR A 275 -34.32 7.76 -27.51
N VAL A 276 -34.86 8.26 -26.39
CA VAL A 276 -34.22 8.10 -25.07
C VAL A 276 -33.95 6.61 -24.82
N PRO A 277 -32.72 6.20 -24.43
CA PRO A 277 -32.38 4.79 -24.31
C PRO A 277 -33.17 4.10 -23.19
N ASP A 278 -33.53 2.84 -23.43
CA ASP A 278 -34.16 2.00 -22.40
C ASP A 278 -33.10 1.37 -21.49
N LEU A 279 -32.93 1.95 -20.31
CA LEU A 279 -31.93 1.53 -19.32
C LEU A 279 -32.46 0.48 -18.33
N THR A 280 -33.68 -0.05 -18.53
CA THR A 280 -34.38 -0.93 -17.56
C THR A 280 -33.55 -2.14 -17.11
N ASN A 281 -32.64 -2.65 -17.93
CA ASN A 281 -31.80 -3.81 -17.59
C ASN A 281 -30.55 -3.47 -16.76
N LEU A 282 -30.22 -2.19 -16.57
CA LEU A 282 -29.02 -1.74 -15.86
C LEU A 282 -29.31 -1.61 -14.35
N THR A 283 -29.49 -2.75 -13.70
CA THR A 283 -29.96 -2.83 -12.30
C THR A 283 -29.01 -2.27 -11.23
N GLN A 284 -27.77 -1.93 -11.60
CA GLN A 284 -26.76 -1.29 -10.73
C GLN A 284 -26.62 0.22 -11.00
N LEU A 285 -27.43 0.78 -11.90
CA LEU A 285 -27.29 2.17 -12.32
C LEU A 285 -27.72 3.13 -11.22
N ASP A 286 -26.79 3.97 -10.76
CA ASP A 286 -26.96 4.92 -9.66
C ASP A 286 -27.12 6.37 -10.18
N TYR A 287 -26.36 6.73 -11.22
CA TYR A 287 -26.32 8.10 -11.76
C TYR A 287 -26.57 8.11 -13.28
N VAL A 288 -27.52 8.93 -13.71
CA VAL A 288 -27.85 9.14 -15.13
C VAL A 288 -27.93 10.63 -15.43
N ASP A 289 -27.15 11.09 -16.42
CA ASP A 289 -27.29 12.43 -17.01
C ASP A 289 -27.34 12.36 -18.54
N LEU A 290 -28.52 12.58 -19.10
CA LEU A 290 -28.77 12.63 -20.55
C LEU A 290 -29.12 14.05 -21.02
N SER A 291 -28.99 15.05 -20.15
CA SER A 291 -29.48 16.42 -20.38
C SER A 291 -28.89 17.07 -21.63
N ASN A 292 -29.60 18.05 -22.22
CA ASN A 292 -29.12 18.88 -23.33
C ASN A 292 -28.63 18.03 -24.53
N ASN A 293 -29.55 17.24 -25.11
CA ASN A 293 -29.39 16.47 -26.34
C ASN A 293 -30.63 16.66 -27.23
N ASN A 294 -30.62 16.13 -28.46
CA ASN A 294 -31.70 16.26 -29.45
C ASN A 294 -32.57 14.99 -29.55
N PHE A 295 -32.93 14.39 -28.41
CA PHE A 295 -33.77 13.20 -28.37
C PHE A 295 -35.18 13.50 -28.91
N ALA A 296 -35.80 12.50 -29.55
CA ALA A 296 -37.17 12.60 -30.01
C ALA A 296 -38.14 12.70 -28.82
N SER A 297 -39.10 13.61 -28.91
CA SER A 297 -40.12 13.80 -27.88
C SER A 297 -40.81 12.48 -27.51
N SER A 298 -40.82 12.17 -26.22
CA SER A 298 -41.38 10.94 -25.67
C SER A 298 -41.85 11.15 -24.22
N PRO A 299 -42.75 10.31 -23.70
CA PRO A 299 -43.06 10.30 -22.28
C PRO A 299 -41.84 9.91 -21.43
N ALA A 300 -41.92 10.12 -20.11
CA ALA A 300 -40.89 9.63 -19.18
C ALA A 300 -40.62 8.11 -19.37
N PRO A 301 -39.35 7.67 -19.53
CA PRO A 301 -39.01 6.26 -19.65
C PRO A 301 -39.45 5.42 -18.44
N GLY A 302 -39.80 4.15 -18.66
CA GLY A 302 -40.25 3.25 -17.60
C GLY A 302 -39.24 3.08 -16.45
N TRP A 303 -37.93 3.13 -16.77
CA TRP A 303 -36.85 3.01 -15.80
C TRP A 303 -36.80 4.13 -14.77
N PHE A 304 -37.48 5.27 -15.00
CA PHE A 304 -37.67 6.31 -13.97
C PHE A 304 -38.39 5.76 -12.73
N SER A 305 -39.19 4.70 -12.88
CA SER A 305 -40.00 4.12 -11.79
C SER A 305 -39.57 2.70 -11.37
N THR A 306 -38.69 2.04 -12.13
CA THR A 306 -38.35 0.62 -11.90
C THR A 306 -36.92 0.39 -11.40
N LEU A 307 -35.95 1.24 -11.73
CA LEU A 307 -34.56 1.09 -11.29
C LEU A 307 -34.36 1.58 -9.86
N ARG A 308 -34.39 0.67 -8.90
CA ARG A 308 -34.32 0.96 -7.45
C ARG A 308 -32.96 1.49 -6.97
N SER A 309 -31.89 1.27 -7.74
CA SER A 309 -30.54 1.76 -7.44
C SER A 309 -30.37 3.26 -7.67
N LEU A 310 -31.17 3.87 -8.55
CA LEU A 310 -30.99 5.27 -8.98
C LEU A 310 -30.97 6.24 -7.80
N ASN A 311 -29.86 6.98 -7.69
CA ASN A 311 -29.63 8.10 -6.79
C ASN A 311 -29.89 9.43 -7.50
N THR A 312 -29.48 9.56 -8.76
CA THR A 312 -29.55 10.84 -9.51
C THR A 312 -30.08 10.65 -10.92
N ILE A 313 -31.07 11.46 -11.30
CA ILE A 313 -31.65 11.50 -12.65
C ILE A 313 -31.61 12.93 -13.18
N PHE A 314 -30.83 13.16 -14.23
CA PHE A 314 -30.80 14.41 -14.96
C PHE A 314 -31.19 14.18 -16.43
N MET A 315 -32.27 14.85 -16.83
CA MET A 315 -32.75 14.85 -18.21
C MET A 315 -33.34 16.21 -18.56
N ASP A 316 -32.61 17.27 -18.25
CA ASP A 316 -33.00 18.62 -18.60
C ASP A 316 -32.96 18.78 -20.12
N HIS A 317 -33.93 19.50 -20.69
CA HIS A 317 -33.97 19.80 -22.13
C HIS A 317 -33.91 18.55 -23.03
N GLY A 318 -34.73 17.53 -22.72
CA GLY A 318 -34.80 16.26 -23.46
C GLY A 318 -36.10 16.04 -24.26
N GLU A 319 -36.88 17.10 -24.47
CA GLU A 319 -38.22 17.06 -25.12
C GLU A 319 -39.23 16.08 -24.47
N LEU A 320 -39.04 15.73 -23.20
CA LEU A 320 -39.93 14.80 -22.51
C LEU A 320 -41.32 15.41 -22.33
N ASN A 321 -42.37 14.60 -22.52
CA ASN A 321 -43.76 15.03 -22.47
C ASN A 321 -44.62 14.12 -21.57
N GLY A 322 -45.94 14.34 -21.58
CA GLY A 322 -46.88 13.59 -20.74
C GLY A 322 -46.79 13.99 -19.26
N THR A 323 -47.16 13.09 -18.35
CA THR A 323 -47.13 13.34 -16.90
C THR A 323 -45.87 12.79 -16.25
N ILE A 324 -45.39 13.44 -15.18
CA ILE A 324 -44.27 12.93 -14.37
C ILE A 324 -44.75 11.71 -13.56
N PRO A 325 -44.08 10.54 -13.65
CA PRO A 325 -44.51 9.33 -12.95
C PRO A 325 -44.26 9.45 -11.44
N SER A 326 -45.33 9.52 -10.66
CA SER A 326 -45.24 9.66 -9.18
C SER A 326 -44.41 8.58 -8.49
N ALA A 327 -44.37 7.36 -9.05
CA ALA A 327 -43.57 6.24 -8.55
C ALA A 327 -42.06 6.54 -8.54
N MET A 328 -41.55 7.45 -9.39
CA MET A 328 -40.13 7.81 -9.38
C MET A 328 -39.70 8.37 -8.02
N PHE A 329 -40.54 9.17 -7.38
CA PHE A 329 -40.23 9.78 -6.10
C PHE A 329 -40.20 8.78 -4.93
N SER A 330 -40.68 7.54 -5.16
CA SER A 330 -40.67 6.45 -4.17
C SER A 330 -39.47 5.50 -4.29
N LEU A 331 -38.57 5.74 -5.24
CA LEU A 331 -37.33 4.96 -5.39
C LEU A 331 -36.44 5.14 -4.14
N PRO A 332 -35.97 4.05 -3.50
CA PRO A 332 -35.47 4.07 -2.12
C PRO A 332 -34.19 4.90 -1.92
N ASN A 333 -33.35 5.01 -2.95
CA ASN A 333 -32.07 5.71 -2.86
C ASN A 333 -32.07 7.06 -3.59
N LEU A 334 -33.19 7.44 -4.21
CA LEU A 334 -33.25 8.65 -5.03
C LEU A 334 -32.97 9.90 -4.19
N GLN A 335 -31.94 10.66 -4.58
CA GLN A 335 -31.41 11.86 -3.92
C GLN A 335 -31.71 13.12 -4.73
N GLN A 336 -31.59 13.06 -6.06
CA GLN A 336 -31.74 14.25 -6.90
C GLN A 336 -32.39 13.94 -8.26
N VAL A 337 -33.33 14.80 -8.65
CA VAL A 337 -33.99 14.76 -9.96
C VAL A 337 -33.98 16.16 -10.57
N SER A 338 -33.51 16.27 -11.81
CA SER A 338 -33.71 17.46 -12.65
C SER A 338 -34.32 17.04 -13.98
N LEU A 339 -35.50 17.58 -14.24
CA LEU A 339 -36.27 17.42 -15.49
C LEU A 339 -36.67 18.81 -16.02
N ALA A 340 -35.83 19.82 -15.80
CA ALA A 340 -36.09 21.19 -16.19
C ALA A 340 -36.12 21.35 -17.71
N ARG A 341 -36.86 22.35 -18.20
CA ARG A 341 -36.96 22.71 -19.62
C ARG A 341 -37.44 21.56 -20.51
N ASN A 342 -38.41 20.79 -20.03
CA ASN A 342 -39.13 19.76 -20.79
C ASN A 342 -40.57 20.22 -21.07
N SER A 343 -41.40 19.32 -21.59
CA SER A 343 -42.83 19.53 -21.89
C SER A 343 -43.75 18.71 -20.99
N PHE A 344 -43.32 18.37 -19.77
CA PHE A 344 -44.17 17.64 -18.83
C PHE A 344 -45.41 18.48 -18.46
N SER A 345 -46.59 17.87 -18.56
CA SER A 345 -47.88 18.50 -18.35
C SER A 345 -48.75 17.73 -17.34
N GLY A 346 -49.94 18.25 -17.08
CA GLY A 346 -50.88 17.63 -16.14
C GLY A 346 -50.52 17.90 -14.68
N LYS A 347 -50.84 16.93 -13.82
CA LYS A 347 -50.73 17.05 -12.36
C LYS A 347 -49.42 16.43 -11.86
N LEU A 348 -48.62 17.22 -11.12
CA LEU A 348 -47.51 16.71 -10.31
C LEU A 348 -48.08 16.08 -9.02
N ASN A 349 -47.85 14.78 -8.83
CA ASN A 349 -48.27 14.07 -7.63
C ASN A 349 -47.06 13.55 -6.83
N MET A 350 -46.69 14.27 -5.78
CA MET A 350 -45.66 13.89 -4.80
C MET A 350 -46.35 13.63 -3.47
N THR A 351 -46.95 12.45 -3.34
CA THR A 351 -47.72 12.04 -2.15
C THR A 351 -47.35 10.62 -1.74
N GLY A 352 -47.40 10.32 -0.44
CA GLY A 352 -47.15 8.97 0.07
C GLY A 352 -45.68 8.73 0.42
N ASN A 353 -45.15 7.55 0.07
CA ASN A 353 -43.82 7.09 0.45
C ASN A 353 -42.72 7.70 -0.44
N ILE A 354 -42.47 9.00 -0.27
CA ILE A 354 -41.36 9.70 -0.94
C ILE A 354 -40.04 9.25 -0.31
N SER A 355 -39.02 9.03 -1.13
CA SER A 355 -37.66 8.70 -0.69
C SER A 355 -37.19 9.65 0.40
N SER A 356 -36.77 9.09 1.53
CA SER A 356 -36.18 9.85 2.64
C SER A 356 -34.86 10.55 2.26
N GLN A 357 -34.21 10.10 1.18
CA GLN A 357 -32.95 10.64 0.69
C GLN A 357 -33.14 11.80 -0.31
N LEU A 358 -34.34 12.01 -0.85
CA LEU A 358 -34.60 12.97 -1.93
C LEU A 358 -34.39 14.43 -1.46
N GLN A 359 -33.32 15.07 -1.91
CA GLN A 359 -32.94 16.45 -1.55
C GLN A 359 -33.39 17.51 -2.55
N VAL A 360 -33.33 17.21 -3.86
CA VAL A 360 -33.59 18.22 -4.90
C VAL A 360 -34.49 17.63 -6.00
N VAL A 361 -35.56 18.35 -6.29
CA VAL A 361 -36.45 18.12 -7.45
C VAL A 361 -36.56 19.43 -8.24
N ASN A 362 -35.94 19.46 -9.41
CA ASN A 362 -35.98 20.60 -10.31
C ASN A 362 -36.87 20.31 -11.53
N LEU A 363 -37.97 21.05 -11.64
CA LEU A 363 -38.99 20.93 -12.68
C LEU A 363 -39.22 22.28 -13.39
N THR A 364 -38.24 23.18 -13.31
CA THR A 364 -38.29 24.52 -13.90
C THR A 364 -38.67 24.47 -15.39
N SER A 365 -39.50 25.41 -15.85
CA SER A 365 -39.88 25.56 -17.27
C SER A 365 -40.49 24.28 -17.87
N ASN A 366 -41.59 23.79 -17.29
CA ASN A 366 -42.44 22.72 -17.83
C ASN A 366 -43.88 23.24 -18.02
N GLN A 367 -44.85 22.36 -18.28
CA GLN A 367 -46.28 22.66 -18.50
C GLN A 367 -47.18 22.12 -17.38
N ILE A 368 -46.68 22.04 -16.15
CA ILE A 368 -47.42 21.52 -14.98
C ILE A 368 -48.54 22.51 -14.60
N ILE A 369 -49.78 22.02 -14.54
CA ILE A 369 -50.98 22.84 -14.26
C ILE A 369 -51.51 22.69 -12.83
N GLU A 370 -51.20 21.58 -12.16
CA GLU A 370 -51.64 21.29 -10.80
C GLU A 370 -50.51 20.57 -10.04
N ALA A 371 -50.32 20.86 -8.76
CA ALA A 371 -49.31 20.20 -7.92
C ALA A 371 -49.91 19.78 -6.57
N ASN A 372 -49.83 18.48 -6.26
CA ASN A 372 -50.15 17.91 -4.96
C ASN A 372 -48.85 17.39 -4.32
N VAL A 373 -48.32 18.13 -3.35
CA VAL A 373 -47.05 17.83 -2.68
C VAL A 373 -47.32 17.68 -1.19
N THR A 374 -47.23 16.45 -0.68
CA THR A 374 -47.40 16.13 0.75
C THR A 374 -46.21 15.31 1.25
N GLY A 375 -45.68 15.67 2.43
CA GLY A 375 -44.54 14.97 3.02
C GLY A 375 -43.15 15.34 2.48
N TYR A 376 -43.06 16.12 1.38
CA TYR A 376 -41.77 16.61 0.85
C TYR A 376 -41.45 18.03 1.33
N SER A 377 -40.33 18.20 2.04
CA SER A 377 -39.91 19.49 2.61
C SER A 377 -38.55 19.99 2.12
N ASN A 378 -37.87 19.26 1.24
CA ASN A 378 -36.56 19.64 0.70
C ASN A 378 -36.74 20.53 -0.55
N THR A 379 -35.71 20.63 -1.41
CA THR A 379 -35.69 21.63 -2.48
C THR A 379 -36.56 21.23 -3.65
N LEU A 380 -37.70 21.92 -3.81
CA LEU A 380 -38.57 21.82 -4.99
C LEU A 380 -38.50 23.12 -5.79
N ILE A 381 -38.17 23.01 -7.08
CA ILE A 381 -38.10 24.14 -8.01
C ILE A 381 -39.14 23.94 -9.10
N LEU A 382 -40.16 24.80 -9.11
CA LEU A 382 -41.29 24.77 -10.06
C LEU A 382 -41.40 26.04 -10.91
N THR A 383 -40.44 26.94 -10.82
CA THR A 383 -40.45 28.23 -11.54
C THR A 383 -40.75 28.05 -13.03
N GLU A 384 -41.47 29.00 -13.62
CA GLU A 384 -41.87 28.99 -15.04
C GLU A 384 -42.83 27.84 -15.46
N ASN A 385 -43.60 27.28 -14.52
CA ASN A 385 -44.73 26.39 -14.84
C ASN A 385 -46.09 27.12 -14.74
N PRO A 386 -47.13 26.71 -15.49
CA PRO A 386 -48.49 27.25 -15.36
C PRO A 386 -49.06 27.25 -13.93
N VAL A 387 -48.77 26.22 -13.12
CA VAL A 387 -49.19 26.13 -11.71
C VAL A 387 -48.74 27.34 -10.85
N CYS A 388 -47.67 28.03 -11.28
CA CYS A 388 -47.14 29.20 -10.59
C CYS A 388 -47.97 30.47 -10.80
N LEU A 389 -48.87 30.48 -11.78
CA LEU A 389 -49.80 31.59 -12.02
C LEU A 389 -50.82 31.70 -10.88
N ASP A 390 -51.33 30.55 -10.42
CA ASP A 390 -52.37 30.49 -9.39
C ASP A 390 -51.80 30.29 -7.96
N ASN A 391 -50.65 29.62 -7.82
CA ASN A 391 -50.05 29.33 -6.51
C ASN A 391 -48.58 29.77 -6.41
N THR A 392 -48.39 31.09 -6.26
CA THR A 392 -47.06 31.71 -6.14
C THR A 392 -46.23 31.16 -4.97
N SER A 393 -46.87 30.65 -3.92
CA SER A 393 -46.19 30.11 -2.73
C SER A 393 -45.43 28.81 -3.01
N LEU A 394 -45.95 27.97 -3.92
CA LEU A 394 -45.31 26.73 -4.34
C LEU A 394 -44.11 26.96 -5.25
N CYS A 395 -44.12 28.08 -5.98
CA CYS A 395 -43.12 28.42 -7.00
C CYS A 395 -42.06 29.41 -6.54
N LYS A 396 -42.10 29.84 -5.28
CA LYS A 396 -40.91 30.43 -4.65
C LYS A 396 -39.89 29.31 -4.49
N LEU A 397 -38.66 29.56 -4.91
CA LEU A 397 -37.54 28.64 -4.74
C LEU A 397 -37.47 28.19 -3.27
N LYS A 398 -37.94 26.98 -2.97
CA LYS A 398 -37.82 26.38 -1.63
C LYS A 398 -36.43 25.79 -1.50
N GLN A 399 -35.39 26.61 -1.65
CA GLN A 399 -34.04 26.12 -1.48
C GLN A 399 -33.74 26.00 0.01
N LYS A 400 -33.58 24.76 0.47
CA LYS A 400 -32.99 24.54 1.78
C LYS A 400 -31.49 24.80 1.61
N GLN A 401 -31.01 25.98 2.00
CA GLN A 401 -29.58 26.27 2.06
C GLN A 401 -28.98 25.41 3.17
N GLN A 402 -28.55 24.20 2.81
CA GLN A 402 -27.75 23.35 3.66
C GLN A 402 -26.30 23.52 3.24
N ALA A 403 -25.44 23.80 4.21
CA ALA A 403 -24.01 23.84 3.97
C ALA A 403 -23.54 22.44 3.57
N SER A 404 -22.71 22.37 2.53
CA SER A 404 -22.00 21.14 2.21
C SER A 404 -21.20 20.65 3.42
N TYR A 405 -20.95 19.35 3.49
CA TYR A 405 -20.19 18.75 4.56
C TYR A 405 -18.83 19.44 4.75
N ALA A 406 -18.47 19.64 6.02
CA ALA A 406 -17.14 19.99 6.46
C ALA A 406 -16.90 19.32 7.81
N THR A 407 -15.69 18.82 8.04
CA THR A 407 -15.35 18.17 9.31
C THR A 407 -15.52 19.14 10.46
N ASN A 408 -16.23 18.72 11.49
CA ASN A 408 -16.36 19.52 12.70
C ASN A 408 -15.05 19.46 13.51
N LEU A 409 -14.25 20.53 13.46
CA LEU A 409 -13.01 20.66 14.22
C LEU A 409 -13.24 20.95 15.72
N GLY A 410 -14.50 21.05 16.16
CA GLY A 410 -14.89 21.32 17.54
C GLY A 410 -14.32 22.66 18.03
N PRO A 411 -13.77 22.73 19.26
CA PRO A 411 -13.25 23.98 19.82
C PRO A 411 -12.05 24.54 19.04
N CYS A 412 -11.38 23.73 18.22
CA CYS A 412 -10.22 24.19 17.44
C CYS A 412 -10.59 25.12 16.28
N ALA A 413 -11.85 25.08 15.80
CA ALA A 413 -12.29 25.88 14.67
C ALA A 413 -12.15 27.41 14.89
N ALA A 414 -12.18 27.86 16.14
CA ALA A 414 -12.14 29.27 16.50
C ALA A 414 -10.71 29.80 16.78
N ILE A 415 -9.69 28.95 16.69
CA ILE A 415 -8.32 29.34 17.08
C ILE A 415 -7.61 30.01 15.90
N PRO A 416 -7.12 31.25 16.06
CA PRO A 416 -6.36 31.92 15.02
C PRO A 416 -4.94 31.32 14.93
N CYS A 417 -4.56 30.91 13.72
CA CYS A 417 -3.22 30.40 13.41
C CYS A 417 -2.51 31.29 12.37
N PRO A 418 -1.17 31.24 12.29
CA PRO A 418 -0.40 31.87 11.21
C PRO A 418 -0.91 31.46 9.82
N PHE A 419 -0.60 32.26 8.78
CA PHE A 419 -1.13 32.11 7.41
C PHE A 419 -0.93 30.72 6.77
N ASP A 420 0.10 29.99 7.19
CA ASP A 420 0.50 28.67 6.70
C ASP A 420 0.20 27.53 7.70
N GLN A 421 -0.59 27.81 8.74
CA GLN A 421 -0.94 26.88 9.80
C GLN A 421 -2.45 26.85 10.07
N SER A 422 -2.92 25.71 10.53
CA SER A 422 -4.30 25.46 10.94
C SER A 422 -4.31 24.80 12.32
N ALA A 423 -5.36 25.09 13.11
CA ALA A 423 -5.52 24.51 14.44
C ALA A 423 -5.81 23.00 14.34
N SER A 424 -4.92 22.18 14.90
CA SER A 424 -5.01 20.72 14.83
C SER A 424 -6.02 20.16 15.83
N PRO A 425 -7.00 19.34 15.38
CA PRO A 425 -7.98 18.68 16.25
C PRO A 425 -7.48 17.34 16.85
N VAL A 426 -6.22 16.96 16.61
CA VAL A 426 -5.65 15.65 17.02
C VAL A 426 -5.57 15.50 18.53
N THR A 427 -5.16 16.54 19.25
CA THR A 427 -5.13 16.55 20.72
C THR A 427 -6.39 17.23 21.23
N SER A 428 -7.37 16.44 21.66
CA SER A 428 -8.72 16.89 22.03
C SER A 428 -8.79 17.94 23.16
N GLN A 429 -7.67 18.23 23.83
CA GLN A 429 -7.60 19.16 24.97
C GLN A 429 -6.77 20.42 24.70
N ASN A 430 -5.89 20.46 23.69
CA ASN A 430 -4.98 21.59 23.43
C ASN A 430 -4.71 21.76 21.93
N CYS A 431 -5.68 22.31 21.20
CA CYS A 431 -5.53 22.63 19.79
C CYS A 431 -4.26 23.47 19.53
N ALA A 432 -3.29 22.91 18.81
CA ALA A 432 -2.06 23.59 18.44
C ALA A 432 -2.09 24.01 16.98
N CYS A 433 -1.51 25.16 16.64
CA CYS A 433 -1.30 25.54 15.24
C CYS A 433 -0.21 24.66 14.63
N THR A 434 -0.55 24.01 13.51
CA THR A 434 0.35 23.10 12.78
C THR A 434 0.18 23.33 11.28
N SER A 435 1.16 22.95 10.47
CA SER A 435 1.07 23.01 9.01
C SER A 435 0.56 21.67 8.46
N PRO A 436 -0.74 21.52 8.16
CA PRO A 436 -1.27 20.28 7.58
C PRO A 436 -0.79 20.08 6.15
N ILE A 437 -0.64 18.82 5.71
CA ILE A 437 -0.60 18.52 4.28
C ILE A 437 -2.00 18.78 3.74
N GLN A 438 -2.11 19.65 2.74
CA GLN A 438 -3.37 19.95 2.08
C GLN A 438 -3.32 19.51 0.63
N GLY A 439 -4.43 19.00 0.12
CA GLY A 439 -4.57 18.73 -1.30
C GLY A 439 -6.02 18.65 -1.72
N LEU A 440 -6.25 18.92 -3.00
CA LEU A 440 -7.55 18.83 -3.63
C LEU A 440 -7.77 17.39 -4.10
N MET A 441 -8.82 16.75 -3.58
CA MET A 441 -9.35 15.52 -4.18
C MET A 441 -10.38 15.88 -5.24
N ILE A 442 -10.28 15.25 -6.41
CA ILE A 442 -11.15 15.46 -7.56
C ILE A 442 -11.70 14.10 -7.99
N PHE A 443 -12.97 13.83 -7.68
CA PHE A 443 -13.68 12.60 -8.03
C PHE A 443 -14.45 12.79 -9.32
N GLN A 444 -14.10 12.00 -10.34
CA GLN A 444 -14.58 12.19 -11.71
C GLN A 444 -16.00 11.64 -11.94
N ALA A 445 -16.45 10.68 -11.12
CA ALA A 445 -17.73 9.98 -11.33
C ALA A 445 -18.30 9.50 -9.98
N PRO A 446 -18.76 10.42 -9.11
CA PRO A 446 -19.41 10.05 -7.86
C PRO A 446 -20.83 9.52 -8.14
N ALA A 447 -21.14 8.34 -7.59
CA ALA A 447 -22.44 7.68 -7.76
C ALA A 447 -23.56 8.26 -6.86
N PHE A 448 -23.34 9.43 -6.25
CA PHE A 448 -24.27 10.09 -5.33
C PHE A 448 -24.25 11.61 -5.54
N SER A 449 -25.30 12.29 -5.11
CA SER A 449 -25.43 13.75 -5.22
C SER A 449 -25.54 14.49 -3.89
N ASP A 450 -25.83 13.76 -2.81
CA ASP A 450 -25.88 14.35 -1.48
C ASP A 450 -24.48 14.72 -0.95
N VAL A 451 -24.20 16.03 -0.95
CA VAL A 451 -22.98 16.62 -0.37
C VAL A 451 -23.14 17.03 1.09
N ILE A 452 -24.30 16.82 1.69
CA ILE A 452 -24.65 17.28 3.04
C ILE A 452 -24.51 16.14 4.06
N SER A 453 -24.80 14.89 3.64
CA SER A 453 -24.73 13.71 4.51
C SER A 453 -23.32 13.49 5.11
N PRO A 454 -23.17 13.55 6.45
CA PRO A 454 -21.90 13.29 7.11
C PRO A 454 -21.36 11.89 6.85
N THR A 455 -22.26 10.91 6.71
CA THR A 455 -21.91 9.49 6.60
C THR A 455 -20.94 9.24 5.44
N MET A 456 -21.17 9.85 4.28
CA MET A 456 -20.36 9.63 3.08
C MET A 456 -18.92 10.13 3.25
N PHE A 457 -18.76 11.34 3.78
CA PHE A 457 -17.46 11.97 3.94
C PHE A 457 -16.70 11.49 5.18
N GLN A 458 -17.41 11.11 6.25
CA GLN A 458 -16.80 10.46 7.42
C GLN A 458 -16.20 9.10 7.08
N ILE A 459 -16.81 8.35 6.14
CA ILE A 459 -16.22 7.12 5.63
C ILE A 459 -14.88 7.45 4.95
N VAL A 460 -14.81 8.48 4.10
CA VAL A 460 -13.54 8.90 3.46
C VAL A 460 -12.48 9.32 4.49
N GLU A 461 -12.84 10.11 5.50
CA GLU A 461 -11.93 10.47 6.60
C GLU A 461 -11.40 9.21 7.31
N SER A 462 -12.27 8.25 7.62
CA SER A 462 -11.90 7.01 8.30
C SER A 462 -10.96 6.13 7.46
N THR A 463 -11.25 5.95 6.18
CA THR A 463 -10.42 5.13 5.28
C THR A 463 -9.08 5.80 5.00
N LEU A 464 -9.02 7.13 4.93
CA LEU A 464 -7.76 7.87 4.86
C LEU A 464 -6.92 7.67 6.12
N MET A 465 -7.52 7.78 7.31
CA MET A 465 -6.79 7.57 8.56
C MET A 465 -6.26 6.14 8.67
N GLN A 466 -7.08 5.14 8.35
CA GLN A 466 -6.73 3.73 8.42
C GLN A 466 -5.65 3.36 7.37
N ASN A 467 -5.92 3.60 6.08
CA ASN A 467 -5.07 3.12 5.00
C ASN A 467 -3.74 3.87 4.87
N LEU A 468 -3.64 5.08 5.45
CA LEU A 468 -2.41 5.87 5.47
C LEU A 468 -1.73 5.89 6.85
N SER A 469 -2.20 5.07 7.81
CA SER A 469 -1.68 4.98 9.18
C SER A 469 -1.52 6.36 9.84
N LEU A 470 -2.58 7.17 9.80
CA LEU A 470 -2.61 8.51 10.39
C LEU A 470 -3.26 8.47 11.78
N ALA A 471 -2.99 9.47 12.61
CA ALA A 471 -3.56 9.52 13.95
C ALA A 471 -5.09 9.75 13.90
N PRO A 472 -5.86 9.25 14.88
CA PRO A 472 -7.28 9.55 14.99
C PRO A 472 -7.53 11.07 14.98
N ARG A 473 -8.57 11.51 14.27
CA ARG A 473 -8.93 12.93 14.06
C ARG A 473 -7.89 13.76 13.29
N SER A 474 -6.85 13.16 12.71
CA SER A 474 -5.83 13.93 11.97
C SER A 474 -6.22 14.27 10.54
N VAL A 475 -7.41 13.87 10.08
CA VAL A 475 -7.92 14.16 8.73
C VAL A 475 -9.14 15.06 8.86
N ALA A 476 -9.18 16.11 8.05
CA ALA A 476 -10.34 16.98 7.90
C ALA A 476 -10.63 17.25 6.42
N ILE A 477 -11.90 17.17 6.05
CA ILE A 477 -12.47 17.52 4.77
C ILE A 477 -13.14 18.90 4.88
N SER A 478 -12.91 19.73 3.87
CA SER A 478 -13.49 21.06 3.75
C SER A 478 -13.74 21.40 2.28
N ASN A 479 -14.49 22.48 2.03
CA ASN A 479 -14.74 23.00 0.68
C ASN A 479 -15.35 21.96 -0.27
N VAL A 480 -16.30 21.16 0.21
CA VAL A 480 -17.02 20.20 -0.62
C VAL A 480 -17.85 20.94 -1.67
N GLN A 481 -17.54 20.69 -2.95
CA GLN A 481 -18.21 21.25 -4.11
C GLN A 481 -18.61 20.12 -5.06
N PHE A 482 -19.89 20.08 -5.41
CA PHE A 482 -20.40 19.20 -6.45
C PHE A 482 -21.54 19.89 -7.18
N SER A 483 -21.52 19.82 -8.50
CA SER A 483 -22.57 20.35 -9.37
C SER A 483 -22.73 19.44 -10.58
N GLN A 484 -23.91 19.48 -11.21
CA GLN A 484 -24.20 18.69 -12.40
C GLN A 484 -23.07 18.81 -13.44
N GLY A 485 -22.64 17.67 -13.97
CA GLY A 485 -21.59 17.56 -15.00
C GLY A 485 -20.16 17.85 -14.51
N ASN A 486 -19.95 18.35 -13.29
CA ASN A 486 -18.63 18.66 -12.76
C ASN A 486 -18.15 17.54 -11.81
N PRO A 487 -16.83 17.33 -11.66
CA PRO A 487 -16.33 16.41 -10.66
C PRO A 487 -16.70 16.86 -9.24
N LEU A 488 -16.89 15.90 -8.32
CA LEU A 488 -16.96 16.19 -6.89
C LEU A 488 -15.56 16.56 -6.40
N THR A 489 -15.42 17.73 -5.78
CA THR A 489 -14.14 18.19 -5.24
C THR A 489 -14.23 18.55 -3.79
N PHE A 490 -13.15 18.31 -3.05
CA PHE A 490 -12.98 18.80 -1.67
C PHE A 490 -11.51 18.84 -1.28
N ILE A 491 -11.19 19.68 -0.30
CA ILE A 491 -9.85 19.80 0.26
C ILE A 491 -9.71 18.85 1.43
N VAL A 492 -8.72 17.95 1.35
CA VAL A 492 -8.29 17.11 2.47
C VAL A 492 -7.12 17.80 3.17
N SER A 493 -7.24 18.02 4.47
CA SER A 493 -6.17 18.49 5.35
C SER A 493 -5.75 17.36 6.29
N ILE A 494 -4.47 17.01 6.27
CA ILE A 494 -3.87 15.96 7.11
C ILE A 494 -2.93 16.64 8.11
N PHE A 495 -3.22 16.53 9.40
CA PHE A 495 -2.49 17.18 10.48
C PHE A 495 -1.39 16.27 11.05
N PRO A 496 -0.21 16.82 11.40
CA PRO A 496 0.84 16.03 12.04
C PRO A 496 0.38 15.57 13.43
N ALA A 497 0.64 14.31 13.75
CA ALA A 497 0.32 13.72 15.05
C ALA A 497 1.21 14.27 16.18
N SER A 498 2.44 14.65 15.83
CA SER A 498 3.41 15.28 16.73
C SER A 498 4.22 16.33 15.97
N GLY A 499 4.70 17.36 16.68
CA GLY A 499 5.40 18.49 16.07
C GLY A 499 4.46 19.47 15.34
N THR A 500 5.05 20.47 14.70
CA THR A 500 4.31 21.53 13.98
C THR A 500 4.16 21.25 12.48
N SER A 501 4.98 20.35 11.91
CA SER A 501 5.05 20.10 10.47
C SER A 501 5.61 18.71 10.18
N PHE A 502 5.24 18.13 9.04
CA PHE A 502 5.82 16.90 8.52
C PHE A 502 7.21 17.14 7.93
N ASN A 503 8.09 16.16 8.06
CA ASN A 503 9.33 16.11 7.29
C ASN A 503 9.09 15.56 5.86
N ARG A 504 10.09 15.66 4.98
CA ARG A 504 9.98 15.25 3.57
C ARG A 504 9.62 13.77 3.38
N SER A 505 10.16 12.89 4.20
CA SER A 505 9.87 11.46 4.14
C SER A 505 8.42 11.18 4.52
N GLU A 506 7.89 11.87 5.53
CA GLU A 506 6.48 11.78 5.92
C GLU A 506 5.55 12.31 4.82
N VAL A 507 5.89 13.43 4.19
CA VAL A 507 5.12 13.97 3.06
C VAL A 507 5.06 12.97 1.90
N ILE A 508 6.19 12.39 1.50
CA ILE A 508 6.21 11.33 0.46
C ILE A 508 5.34 10.15 0.90
N ARG A 509 5.51 9.65 2.13
CA ARG A 509 4.76 8.49 2.66
C ARG A 509 3.25 8.70 2.60
N ILE A 510 2.79 9.92 2.89
CA ILE A 510 1.36 10.29 2.94
C ILE A 510 0.80 10.55 1.54
N ILE A 511 1.52 11.28 0.68
CA ILE A 511 1.04 11.67 -0.65
C ILE A 511 1.15 10.53 -1.66
N SER A 512 2.21 9.72 -1.60
CA SER A 512 2.46 8.67 -2.60
C SER A 512 1.25 7.74 -2.81
N PRO A 513 0.59 7.19 -1.77
CA PRO A 513 -0.59 6.34 -1.95
C PRO A 513 -1.79 7.01 -2.62
N LEU A 514 -1.90 8.33 -2.51
CA LEU A 514 -2.99 9.12 -3.11
C LEU A 514 -2.74 9.38 -4.61
N VAL A 515 -1.50 9.68 -5.00
CA VAL A 515 -1.17 9.96 -6.40
C VAL A 515 -1.00 8.70 -7.25
N ASN A 516 -0.58 7.59 -6.65
CA ASN A 516 -0.41 6.31 -7.35
C ASN A 516 -1.62 5.36 -7.23
N GLN A 517 -2.71 5.82 -6.63
CA GLN A 517 -3.98 5.09 -6.48
C GLN A 517 -3.87 3.78 -5.69
N THR A 518 -2.87 3.61 -4.81
CA THR A 518 -2.85 2.49 -3.85
C THR A 518 -3.84 2.71 -2.71
N TYR A 519 -4.15 3.96 -2.34
CA TYR A 519 -5.33 4.27 -1.54
C TYR A 519 -6.60 4.05 -2.38
N LYS A 520 -7.46 3.13 -1.94
CA LYS A 520 -8.78 2.88 -2.54
C LYS A 520 -9.85 3.68 -1.81
N ALA A 521 -10.38 4.69 -2.48
CA ALA A 521 -11.55 5.43 -1.99
C ALA A 521 -12.79 4.52 -1.94
N PRO A 522 -13.81 4.87 -1.13
CA PRO A 522 -15.08 4.13 -1.12
C PRO A 522 -15.68 4.04 -2.53
N PRO A 523 -16.22 2.88 -2.96
CA PRO A 523 -16.59 2.63 -4.36
C PRO A 523 -17.55 3.66 -4.98
N ASN A 524 -18.49 4.15 -4.18
CA ASN A 524 -19.50 5.15 -4.49
C ASN A 524 -18.93 6.55 -4.81
N PHE A 525 -17.68 6.84 -4.48
CA PHE A 525 -17.02 8.08 -4.91
C PHE A 525 -16.41 7.98 -6.32
N GLY A 526 -16.19 6.77 -6.84
CA GLY A 526 -15.56 6.56 -8.14
C GLY A 526 -14.06 6.89 -8.17
N PRO A 527 -13.46 7.01 -9.37
CA PRO A 527 -12.05 7.33 -9.54
C PRO A 527 -11.73 8.77 -9.13
N TYR A 528 -10.56 8.98 -8.54
CA TYR A 528 -10.11 10.31 -8.12
C TYR A 528 -8.71 10.66 -8.61
N SER A 529 -8.43 11.95 -8.65
CA SER A 529 -7.08 12.52 -8.70
C SER A 529 -6.81 13.31 -7.41
N PHE A 530 -5.55 13.33 -6.98
CA PHE A 530 -5.12 14.10 -5.81
C PHE A 530 -4.01 15.09 -6.19
N ILE A 531 -4.33 16.38 -6.14
CA ILE A 531 -3.38 17.46 -6.39
C ILE A 531 -2.98 18.05 -5.05
N ALA A 532 -1.74 17.81 -4.64
CA ALA A 532 -1.23 18.33 -3.37
C ALA A 532 -0.85 19.80 -3.50
N ASN A 533 -1.14 20.59 -2.47
CA ASN A 533 -0.59 21.92 -2.33
C ASN A 533 0.92 21.82 -2.03
N THR A 534 1.66 22.86 -2.40
CA THR A 534 3.11 22.89 -2.13
C THR A 534 3.34 22.97 -0.62
N TYR A 535 3.90 21.91 -0.04
CA TYR A 535 4.15 21.85 1.41
C TYR A 535 5.45 22.56 1.81
N PHE A 536 6.52 22.38 1.02
CA PHE A 536 7.83 22.99 1.30
C PHE A 536 8.00 24.30 0.51
N THR A 537 7.91 25.44 1.20
CA THR A 537 8.21 26.76 0.63
C THR A 537 9.71 27.06 0.69
N VAL A 538 10.23 27.78 -0.31
CA VAL A 538 11.62 28.27 -0.31
C VAL A 538 11.70 29.51 0.59
N PRO A 539 12.66 29.62 1.54
CA PRO A 539 12.83 30.84 2.33
C PRO A 539 13.08 32.05 1.42
N SER A 540 12.25 33.10 1.52
CA SER A 540 12.45 34.34 0.75
C SER A 540 13.70 35.08 1.24
N ASN A 541 14.82 34.95 0.53
CA ASN A 541 16.02 35.75 0.80
C ASN A 541 15.84 37.19 0.29
N LYS A 542 15.29 38.09 1.11
CA LYS A 542 15.58 39.53 0.98
C LYS A 542 16.95 39.81 1.60
N LYS A 543 18.00 39.92 0.80
CA LYS A 543 19.32 40.43 1.26
C LYS A 543 19.29 41.97 1.35
N PRO A 544 19.57 42.60 2.50
CA PRO A 544 19.91 44.03 2.56
C PRO A 544 21.39 44.23 2.18
N SER A 545 21.68 45.27 1.39
CA SER A 545 23.05 45.61 0.95
C SER A 545 23.81 46.37 2.05
N MET A 546 25.09 46.05 2.24
CA MET A 546 25.95 46.63 3.27
C MET A 546 26.99 47.58 2.62
N GLY A 547 27.12 48.80 3.15
CA GLY A 547 27.85 49.92 2.53
C GLY A 547 29.37 49.80 2.46
N LYS A 548 30.00 50.60 1.57
CA LYS A 548 31.43 50.54 1.19
C LYS A 548 32.45 50.57 2.34
N ALA A 549 32.12 51.11 3.51
CA ALA A 549 33.00 51.07 4.68
C ALA A 549 33.20 49.65 5.25
N ALA A 550 32.20 48.78 5.11
CA ALA A 550 32.31 47.38 5.52
C ALA A 550 33.28 46.59 4.63
N ILE A 551 33.43 46.96 3.36
CA ILE A 551 34.30 46.27 2.40
C ILE A 551 35.79 46.40 2.81
N ILE A 552 36.20 47.51 3.40
CA ILE A 552 37.57 47.73 3.91
C ILE A 552 37.81 46.97 5.22
N GLY A 553 36.80 46.92 6.11
CA GLY A 553 36.88 46.11 7.34
C GLY A 553 36.95 44.60 7.05
N ILE A 554 36.22 44.14 6.02
CA ILE A 554 36.20 42.74 5.59
C ILE A 554 37.55 42.30 5.00
N SER A 555 38.34 43.20 4.41
CA SER A 555 39.63 42.82 3.81
C SER A 555 40.72 42.58 4.86
N ILE A 556 40.77 43.38 5.94
CA ILE A 556 41.71 43.14 7.06
C ILE A 556 41.23 41.97 7.93
N GLY A 557 39.91 41.88 8.19
CA GLY A 557 39.31 40.75 8.90
C GLY A 557 39.47 39.43 8.15
N GLY A 558 39.44 39.45 6.81
CA GLY A 558 39.61 38.28 5.96
C GLY A 558 40.99 37.63 6.08
N VAL A 559 42.06 38.41 6.19
CA VAL A 559 43.42 37.84 6.33
C VAL A 559 43.61 37.21 7.71
N VAL A 560 43.11 37.84 8.77
CA VAL A 560 43.15 37.28 10.14
C VAL A 560 42.26 36.04 10.25
N LEU A 561 41.09 36.05 9.59
CA LEU A 561 40.19 34.90 9.56
C LEU A 561 40.75 33.74 8.72
N ILE A 562 41.44 34.01 7.61
CA ILE A 562 42.14 32.97 6.82
C ILE A 562 43.29 32.37 7.64
N LEU A 563 44.11 33.19 8.31
CA LEU A 563 45.17 32.67 9.18
C LEU A 563 44.60 31.88 10.36
N GLY A 564 43.50 32.35 10.96
CA GLY A 564 42.74 31.62 11.98
C GLY A 564 42.15 30.31 11.47
N LEU A 565 41.58 30.29 10.27
CA LEU A 565 41.04 29.08 9.64
C LEU A 565 42.15 28.11 9.22
N VAL A 566 43.34 28.58 8.81
CA VAL A 566 44.49 27.72 8.54
C VAL A 566 45.04 27.13 9.85
N ALA A 567 45.08 27.90 10.94
CA ALA A 567 45.43 27.40 12.27
C ALA A 567 44.39 26.38 12.79
N VAL A 568 43.10 26.65 12.61
CA VAL A 568 42.01 25.73 12.96
C VAL A 568 42.03 24.50 12.05
N ALA A 569 42.32 24.62 10.76
CA ALA A 569 42.43 23.50 9.84
C ALA A 569 43.66 22.63 10.15
N THR A 570 44.80 23.22 10.48
CA THR A 570 46.00 22.47 10.91
C THR A 570 45.78 21.81 12.28
N TYR A 571 45.10 22.48 13.21
CA TYR A 571 44.67 21.90 14.48
C TYR A 571 43.64 20.77 14.26
N ALA A 572 42.65 20.97 13.39
CA ALA A 572 41.64 19.98 13.02
C ALA A 572 42.24 18.80 12.26
N LEU A 573 43.30 18.99 11.45
CA LEU A 573 44.03 17.91 10.79
C LEU A 573 44.91 17.14 11.79
N ARG A 574 45.52 17.81 12.77
CA ARG A 574 46.19 17.15 13.90
C ARG A 574 45.19 16.37 14.75
N GLN A 575 44.05 16.97 15.08
CA GLN A 575 42.92 16.33 15.76
C GLN A 575 42.33 15.19 14.92
N LYS A 576 42.26 15.30 13.59
CA LYS A 576 41.81 14.22 12.69
C LYS A 576 42.84 13.10 12.56
N ARG A 577 44.12 13.37 12.84
CA ARG A 577 45.18 12.35 12.93
C ARG A 577 45.10 11.61 14.27
N ILE A 578 44.94 12.35 15.37
CA ILE A 578 44.69 11.80 16.73
C ILE A 578 43.33 11.09 16.79
N ALA A 579 42.32 11.62 16.11
CA ALA A 579 40.98 11.02 15.98
C ALA A 579 40.96 9.89 14.95
N LYS A 580 41.91 9.79 14.00
CA LYS A 580 42.08 8.56 13.22
C LYS A 580 42.57 7.42 14.10
N GLU A 581 43.48 7.71 15.02
CA GLU A 581 43.97 6.76 16.02
C GLU A 581 42.92 6.46 17.12
N ALA A 582 42.00 7.40 17.41
CA ALA A 582 40.85 7.16 18.30
C ALA A 582 39.66 6.47 17.60
N VAL A 583 39.44 6.75 16.32
CA VAL A 583 38.39 6.13 15.50
C VAL A 583 38.72 4.68 15.21
N GLU A 584 39.99 4.34 14.97
CA GLU A 584 40.48 2.95 14.88
C GLU A 584 40.28 2.15 16.19
N ARG A 585 40.08 2.82 17.33
CA ARG A 585 39.64 2.16 18.58
C ARG A 585 38.11 2.03 18.70
N THR A 586 37.33 2.84 17.99
CA THR A 586 35.85 2.78 18.02
C THR A 586 35.19 1.99 16.88
N THR A 587 35.91 1.70 15.77
CA THR A 587 35.38 0.86 14.66
C THR A 587 35.55 -0.64 14.86
N ASN A 588 36.15 -1.08 15.96
CA ASN A 588 36.20 -2.49 16.31
C ASN A 588 34.94 -2.82 17.14
N PRO A 589 33.93 -3.56 16.63
CA PRO A 589 32.74 -3.94 17.40
C PRO A 589 33.08 -4.74 18.66
N PHE A 590 34.28 -5.33 18.71
CA PHE A 590 34.82 -6.04 19.88
C PHE A 590 35.64 -5.16 20.83
N ALA A 591 35.77 -3.85 20.60
CA ALA A 591 36.54 -2.95 21.47
C ALA A 591 36.06 -3.00 22.94
N SER A 592 34.76 -3.24 23.17
CA SER A 592 34.20 -3.41 24.52
C SER A 592 34.59 -4.74 25.18
N TRP A 593 34.97 -5.76 24.42
CA TRP A 593 35.43 -7.05 24.96
C TRP A 593 36.88 -7.01 25.45
N GLY A 594 37.66 -6.00 25.04
CA GLY A 594 39.06 -5.81 25.46
C GLY A 594 39.28 -4.79 26.59
N ALA A 595 38.22 -4.28 27.22
CA ALA A 595 38.31 -3.17 28.19
C ALA A 595 38.25 -3.59 29.67
N GLY A 596 38.42 -4.88 30.00
CA GLY A 596 38.43 -5.35 31.38
C GLY A 596 39.34 -6.56 31.58
N GLY A 597 40.46 -6.34 32.26
CA GLY A 597 41.34 -7.40 32.76
C GLY A 597 42.55 -7.68 31.88
N THR A 598 43.73 -7.46 32.43
CA THR A 598 45.02 -7.97 31.94
C THR A 598 44.89 -9.46 31.68
N ASP A 599 44.97 -9.92 30.42
CA ASP A 599 45.60 -11.18 30.02
C ASP A 599 45.54 -11.38 28.50
N ASN A 600 46.53 -12.13 28.02
CA ASN A 600 46.85 -12.36 26.63
C ASN A 600 45.70 -13.03 25.86
N GLY A 601 45.19 -12.40 24.80
CA GLY A 601 44.53 -13.09 23.69
C GLY A 601 43.25 -13.90 23.95
N ASP A 602 42.72 -13.91 25.18
CA ASP A 602 41.56 -14.73 25.53
C ASP A 602 40.24 -14.00 25.26
N ALA A 603 39.38 -14.63 24.44
CA ALA A 603 38.01 -14.19 24.19
C ALA A 603 37.18 -14.18 25.50
N PRO A 604 36.18 -13.30 25.65
CA PRO A 604 35.39 -13.24 26.88
C PRO A 604 34.68 -14.57 27.14
N GLN A 605 34.82 -15.08 28.37
CA GLN A 605 34.04 -16.22 28.86
C GLN A 605 32.58 -15.78 29.07
N LEU A 606 31.78 -15.80 28.01
CA LEU A 606 30.32 -15.68 28.09
C LEU A 606 29.77 -16.90 28.81
N LYS A 607 28.92 -16.70 29.82
CA LYS A 607 28.38 -17.73 30.74
C LYS A 607 27.55 -18.87 30.08
N GLY A 608 27.58 -19.03 28.76
CA GLY A 608 26.87 -20.12 28.06
C GLY A 608 27.50 -20.60 26.75
N ALA A 609 28.55 -19.94 26.23
CA ALA A 609 29.13 -20.28 24.92
C ALA A 609 30.65 -20.52 25.04
N ARG A 610 31.12 -21.68 24.58
CA ARG A 610 32.54 -22.06 24.66
C ARG A 610 33.35 -21.44 23.51
N TYR A 611 34.55 -20.95 23.81
CA TYR A 611 35.51 -20.58 22.78
C TYR A 611 36.13 -21.85 22.15
N PHE A 612 36.18 -21.89 20.81
CA PHE A 612 36.82 -22.96 20.04
C PHE A 612 37.99 -22.39 19.21
N PRO A 613 39.20 -22.93 19.34
CA PRO A 613 40.32 -22.59 18.46
C PRO A 613 40.01 -22.92 17.00
N PHE A 614 40.53 -22.12 16.07
CA PHE A 614 40.31 -22.32 14.62
C PHE A 614 40.74 -23.71 14.16
N GLU A 615 41.90 -24.19 14.61
CA GLU A 615 42.42 -25.51 14.24
C GLU A 615 41.55 -26.67 14.75
N GLU A 616 40.82 -26.50 15.87
CA GLU A 616 39.86 -27.51 16.34
C GLU A 616 38.66 -27.61 15.39
N LEU A 617 38.09 -26.47 14.99
CA LEU A 617 36.94 -26.42 14.07
C LEU A 617 37.31 -26.86 12.65
N LYS A 618 38.50 -26.49 12.19
CA LYS A 618 39.05 -26.94 10.92
C LYS A 618 39.23 -28.45 10.89
N LYS A 619 39.76 -29.05 11.97
CA LYS A 619 39.91 -30.51 12.08
C LYS A 619 38.55 -31.21 12.13
N CYS A 620 37.59 -30.71 12.90
CA CYS A 620 36.29 -31.37 13.08
C CYS A 620 35.40 -31.32 11.84
N THR A 621 35.65 -30.40 10.91
CA THR A 621 34.95 -30.23 9.62
C THR A 621 35.72 -30.81 8.43
N ASN A 622 36.81 -31.56 8.68
CA ASN A 622 37.72 -32.08 7.64
C ASN A 622 38.22 -30.97 6.69
N ASN A 623 38.84 -29.93 7.25
CA ASN A 623 39.28 -28.73 6.55
C ASN A 623 38.16 -27.99 5.80
N PHE A 624 36.97 -27.92 6.40
CA PHE A 624 35.78 -27.31 5.76
C PHE A 624 35.47 -27.92 4.38
N SER A 625 35.61 -29.25 4.29
CA SER A 625 35.34 -30.00 3.05
C SER A 625 33.91 -29.75 2.56
N GLU A 626 33.73 -29.61 1.25
CA GLU A 626 32.40 -29.52 0.63
C GLU A 626 31.51 -30.72 0.98
N THR A 627 32.09 -31.89 1.29
CA THR A 627 31.34 -33.07 1.75
C THR A 627 30.69 -32.91 3.12
N GLN A 628 31.15 -31.93 3.92
CA GLN A 628 30.57 -31.58 5.21
C GLN A 628 29.66 -30.34 5.12
N GLU A 629 29.56 -29.69 3.96
CA GLU A 629 28.68 -28.53 3.77
C GLU A 629 27.22 -28.98 3.86
N ILE A 630 26.48 -28.43 4.82
CA ILE A 630 25.06 -28.72 5.05
C ILE A 630 24.15 -27.56 4.68
N GLY A 631 24.72 -26.38 4.37
CA GLY A 631 23.97 -25.23 3.90
C GLY A 631 24.88 -24.08 3.49
N SER A 632 24.41 -23.26 2.58
CA SER A 632 25.07 -22.02 2.17
C SER A 632 24.02 -20.92 1.98
N GLY A 633 24.38 -19.69 2.36
CA GLY A 633 23.50 -18.54 2.25
C GLY A 633 24.27 -17.22 2.30
N GLY A 634 23.54 -16.09 2.28
CA GLY A 634 24.13 -14.75 2.27
C GLY A 634 25.05 -14.43 3.45
N TYR A 635 24.96 -15.21 4.54
CA TYR A 635 25.75 -15.03 5.76
C TYR A 635 26.97 -15.96 5.86
N GLY A 636 27.16 -16.89 4.91
CA GLY A 636 28.29 -17.82 4.91
C GLY A 636 27.89 -19.27 4.65
N LYS A 637 28.82 -20.18 4.89
CA LYS A 637 28.64 -21.64 4.72
C LYS A 637 28.50 -22.32 6.08
N VAL A 638 27.66 -23.33 6.16
CA VAL A 638 27.44 -24.14 7.36
C VAL A 638 27.97 -25.55 7.13
N TYR A 639 28.81 -26.02 8.04
CA TYR A 639 29.45 -27.32 7.98
C TYR A 639 29.00 -28.21 9.13
N LYS A 640 28.81 -29.50 8.87
CA LYS A 640 28.68 -30.51 9.92
C LYS A 640 30.06 -30.83 10.47
N GLY A 641 30.22 -30.81 11.78
CA GLY A 641 31.47 -31.19 12.43
C GLY A 641 31.23 -32.05 13.66
N ARG A 642 32.21 -32.90 13.99
CA ARG A 642 32.20 -33.69 15.23
C ARG A 642 33.24 -33.12 16.20
N LEU A 643 32.76 -32.42 17.22
CA LEU A 643 33.61 -31.81 18.25
C LEU A 643 34.40 -32.88 19.03
N ALA A 644 35.47 -32.48 19.72
CA ALA A 644 36.36 -33.40 20.44
C ALA A 644 35.64 -34.24 21.53
N ASN A 645 34.55 -33.73 22.09
CA ASN A 645 33.70 -34.44 23.05
C ASN A 645 32.74 -35.47 22.40
N GLY A 646 32.77 -35.63 21.07
CA GLY A 646 31.91 -36.53 20.32
C GLY A 646 30.58 -35.91 19.84
N GLN A 647 30.22 -34.73 20.35
CA GLN A 647 29.01 -34.00 19.97
C GLN A 647 29.07 -33.57 18.50
N ILE A 648 27.97 -33.77 17.77
CA ILE A 648 27.82 -33.28 16.41
C ILE A 648 27.31 -31.83 16.48
N ALA A 649 27.97 -30.93 15.76
CA ALA A 649 27.66 -29.51 15.72
C ALA A 649 27.50 -29.01 14.27
N ALA A 650 26.80 -27.88 14.13
CA ALA A 650 26.73 -27.11 12.91
C ALA A 650 27.63 -25.88 13.04
N ILE A 651 28.65 -25.76 12.19
CA ILE A 651 29.65 -24.68 12.21
C ILE A 651 29.34 -23.72 11.06
N LYS A 652 28.80 -22.55 11.37
CA LYS A 652 28.55 -21.45 10.42
C LYS A 652 29.81 -20.61 10.31
N ARG A 653 30.45 -20.60 9.13
CA ARG A 653 31.66 -19.85 8.82
C ARG A 653 31.34 -18.70 7.88
N ALA A 654 31.65 -17.47 8.30
CA ALA A 654 31.49 -16.29 7.46
C ALA A 654 32.45 -16.35 6.27
N GLN A 655 31.98 -15.96 5.08
CA GLN A 655 32.84 -15.83 3.89
C GLN A 655 33.27 -14.38 3.67
N GLN A 656 34.43 -14.18 3.03
CA GLN A 656 34.86 -12.86 2.58
C GLN A 656 33.85 -12.32 1.56
N GLY A 657 33.12 -11.26 1.92
CA GLY A 657 32.01 -10.72 1.12
C GLY A 657 30.60 -11.22 1.51
N SER A 658 30.48 -12.08 2.53
CA SER A 658 29.17 -12.40 3.11
C SER A 658 28.56 -11.19 3.82
N MET A 659 27.23 -11.13 3.90
CA MET A 659 26.49 -10.08 4.61
C MET A 659 26.64 -10.16 6.15
N GLN A 660 27.31 -11.19 6.67
CA GLN A 660 27.58 -11.33 8.09
C GLN A 660 28.79 -10.45 8.45
N GLY A 661 28.52 -9.19 8.79
CA GLY A 661 29.52 -8.29 9.33
C GLY A 661 29.87 -8.65 10.78
N ALA A 662 30.97 -8.06 11.26
CA ALA A 662 31.40 -8.23 12.65
C ALA A 662 30.34 -7.78 13.69
N ALA A 663 29.40 -6.91 13.28
CA ALA A 663 28.26 -6.51 14.10
C ALA A 663 27.21 -7.63 14.22
N GLU A 664 26.82 -8.28 13.11
CA GLU A 664 25.90 -9.42 13.11
C GLU A 664 26.48 -10.60 13.91
N PHE A 665 27.78 -10.89 13.73
CA PHE A 665 28.47 -11.94 14.49
C PHE A 665 28.47 -11.68 16.00
N LYS A 666 28.80 -10.45 16.43
CA LYS A 666 28.75 -10.07 17.85
C LYS A 666 27.34 -10.17 18.42
N ASN A 667 26.36 -9.65 17.68
CA ASN A 667 24.97 -9.63 18.10
C ASN A 667 24.42 -11.05 18.29
N GLU A 668 24.72 -11.97 17.37
CA GLU A 668 24.29 -13.36 17.47
C GLU A 668 24.90 -14.06 18.71
N ILE A 669 26.17 -13.79 19.03
CA ILE A 669 26.81 -14.31 20.25
C ILE A 669 26.16 -13.71 21.51
N GLU A 670 25.93 -12.40 21.54
CA GLU A 670 25.38 -11.70 22.70
C GLU A 670 23.93 -12.09 22.97
N LEU A 671 23.12 -12.30 21.93
CA LEU A 671 21.71 -12.70 22.07
C LEU A 671 21.57 -14.18 22.44
N LEU A 672 22.23 -15.07 21.71
CA LEU A 672 22.10 -16.51 21.93
C LEU A 672 22.74 -16.97 23.25
N SER A 673 23.70 -16.22 23.79
CA SER A 673 24.20 -16.49 25.15
C SER A 673 23.21 -16.11 26.26
N ARG A 674 22.17 -15.32 25.95
CA ARG A 674 21.13 -14.89 26.91
C ARG A 674 19.86 -15.75 26.86
N VAL A 675 19.58 -16.41 25.75
CA VAL A 675 18.34 -17.16 25.55
C VAL A 675 18.55 -18.67 25.57
N HIS A 676 17.70 -19.39 26.30
CA HIS A 676 17.69 -20.85 26.29
C HIS A 676 16.26 -21.35 26.30
N HIS A 677 15.82 -21.93 25.18
CA HIS A 677 14.46 -22.42 25.03
C HIS A 677 14.43 -23.61 24.07
N LYS A 678 13.58 -24.61 24.36
CA LYS A 678 13.49 -25.86 23.59
C LYS A 678 13.16 -25.67 22.10
N ASN A 679 12.52 -24.55 21.75
CA ASN A 679 12.15 -24.18 20.38
C ASN A 679 13.06 -23.10 19.77
N LEU A 680 14.24 -22.86 20.34
CA LEU A 680 15.29 -22.02 19.75
C LEU A 680 16.55 -22.88 19.54
N VAL A 681 17.34 -22.58 18.52
CA VAL A 681 18.63 -23.25 18.31
C VAL A 681 19.65 -22.76 19.33
N SER A 682 20.31 -23.71 19.99
CA SER A 682 21.30 -23.43 21.03
C SER A 682 22.67 -23.13 20.43
N LEU A 683 23.30 -22.05 20.89
CA LEU A 683 24.71 -21.75 20.61
C LEU A 683 25.60 -22.59 21.54
N VAL A 684 26.43 -23.46 20.96
CA VAL A 684 27.43 -24.26 21.70
C VAL A 684 28.69 -23.44 21.93
N GLY A 685 29.07 -22.59 20.97
CA GLY A 685 30.28 -21.79 21.06
C GLY A 685 30.57 -20.93 19.84
N PHE A 686 31.75 -20.33 19.83
CA PHE A 686 32.21 -19.44 18.76
C PHE A 686 33.73 -19.54 18.56
N CYS A 687 34.19 -19.11 17.39
CA CYS A 687 35.60 -18.95 17.04
C CYS A 687 35.79 -17.55 16.45
N TYR A 688 36.76 -16.82 17.00
CA TYR A 688 37.19 -15.51 16.53
C TYR A 688 38.72 -15.47 16.56
N GLU A 689 39.35 -16.14 15.60
CA GLU A 689 40.79 -16.34 15.55
C GLU A 689 41.29 -16.20 14.11
N GLN A 690 42.47 -15.60 13.89
CA GLN A 690 43.11 -15.48 12.57
C GLN A 690 42.24 -14.81 11.47
N GLY A 691 41.33 -13.92 11.86
CA GLY A 691 40.40 -13.25 10.93
C GLY A 691 39.17 -14.07 10.56
N GLU A 692 39.04 -15.28 11.09
CA GLU A 692 37.89 -16.16 10.90
C GLU A 692 36.81 -15.85 11.93
N GLN A 693 35.55 -15.88 11.48
CA GLN A 693 34.37 -15.67 12.31
C GLN A 693 33.47 -16.88 12.15
N MET A 694 33.37 -17.72 13.20
CA MET A 694 32.54 -18.92 13.16
C MET A 694 31.65 -19.06 14.40
N LEU A 695 30.42 -19.53 14.17
CA LEU A 695 29.46 -19.86 15.22
C LEU A 695 29.20 -21.35 15.21
N VAL A 696 29.20 -21.96 16.40
CA VAL A 696 29.04 -23.40 16.60
C VAL A 696 27.69 -23.62 17.27
N TYR A 697 26.76 -24.24 16.57
CA TYR A 697 25.40 -24.55 17.07
C TYR A 697 25.23 -26.04 17.30
N GLU A 698 24.18 -26.40 18.03
CA GLU A 698 23.67 -27.77 18.01
C GLU A 698 23.32 -28.20 16.58
N TYR A 699 23.64 -29.44 16.23
CA TYR A 699 23.29 -29.98 14.91
C TYR A 699 21.83 -30.45 14.91
N ILE A 700 21.03 -29.90 14.00
CA ILE A 700 19.61 -30.25 13.84
C ILE A 700 19.44 -31.12 12.57
N PRO A 701 19.09 -32.41 12.71
CA PRO A 701 19.31 -33.39 11.64
C PRO A 701 18.38 -33.31 10.43
N TYR A 702 17.11 -32.91 10.60
CA TYR A 702 16.19 -32.79 9.46
C TYR A 702 16.30 -31.46 8.71
N GLY A 703 17.26 -30.61 9.07
CA GLY A 703 17.51 -29.35 8.37
C GLY A 703 16.33 -28.39 8.49
N THR A 704 16.10 -27.62 7.44
CA THR A 704 15.12 -26.51 7.45
C THR A 704 13.69 -26.96 7.16
N LEU A 705 12.69 -26.23 7.67
CA LEU A 705 11.28 -26.46 7.36
C LEU A 705 11.02 -26.36 5.84
N ARG A 706 11.65 -25.39 5.17
CA ARG A 706 11.62 -25.25 3.70
C ARG A 706 11.99 -26.55 2.98
N GLU A 707 13.10 -27.18 3.36
CA GLU A 707 13.57 -28.42 2.73
C GLU A 707 12.59 -29.58 2.93
N ASN A 708 11.97 -29.64 4.11
CA ASN A 708 10.97 -30.67 4.43
C ASN A 708 9.67 -30.46 3.64
N LEU A 709 9.19 -29.22 3.51
CA LEU A 709 8.02 -28.89 2.68
C LEU A 709 8.25 -29.20 1.19
N MET A 710 9.47 -28.93 0.68
CA MET A 710 9.86 -29.30 -0.69
C MET A 710 10.10 -30.81 -0.89
N GLY A 711 9.98 -31.63 0.17
CA GLY A 711 10.18 -33.08 0.11
C GLY A 711 11.64 -33.53 -0.02
N LYS A 712 12.63 -32.64 0.14
CA LYS A 712 14.06 -32.96 -0.04
C LYS A 712 14.62 -33.93 1.01
N ARG A 713 13.99 -34.01 2.18
CA ARG A 713 14.45 -34.81 3.33
C ARG A 713 13.68 -36.12 3.52
N GLY A 714 12.71 -36.43 2.65
CA GLY A 714 11.91 -37.65 2.72
C GLY A 714 10.93 -37.72 3.90
N VAL A 715 10.89 -36.71 4.78
CA VAL A 715 9.92 -36.64 5.88
C VAL A 715 8.55 -36.27 5.32
N ASN A 716 7.54 -37.08 5.60
CA ASN A 716 6.16 -36.76 5.25
C ASN A 716 5.54 -35.87 6.34
N LEU A 717 5.44 -34.57 6.08
CA LEU A 717 4.77 -33.62 6.96
C LEU A 717 3.26 -33.65 6.72
N ASP A 718 2.58 -34.54 7.45
CA ASP A 718 1.12 -34.54 7.56
C ASP A 718 0.61 -33.30 8.32
N TRP A 719 -0.69 -33.08 8.32
CA TRP A 719 -1.30 -31.91 8.93
C TRP A 719 -0.99 -31.77 10.43
N LYS A 720 -1.05 -32.88 11.17
CA LYS A 720 -0.75 -32.91 12.61
C LYS A 720 0.68 -32.48 12.91
N ASN A 721 1.65 -32.91 12.12
CA ASN A 721 3.04 -32.50 12.29
C ASN A 721 3.26 -31.03 11.85
N ARG A 722 2.55 -30.55 10.82
CA ARG A 722 2.58 -29.12 10.45
C ARG A 722 2.05 -28.22 11.57
N LEU A 723 0.95 -28.61 12.22
CA LEU A 723 0.43 -27.91 13.40
C LEU A 723 1.43 -27.91 14.56
N ARG A 724 2.07 -29.05 14.87
CA ARG A 724 3.10 -29.12 15.91
C ARG A 724 4.30 -28.23 15.62
N ILE A 725 4.73 -28.16 14.36
CA ILE A 725 5.82 -27.28 13.90
C ILE A 725 5.42 -25.81 14.07
N ALA A 726 4.19 -25.45 13.69
CA ALA A 726 3.65 -24.11 13.89
C ALA A 726 3.64 -23.75 15.39
N ILE A 727 3.08 -24.60 16.25
CA ILE A 727 3.05 -24.39 17.71
C ILE A 727 4.46 -24.24 18.29
N GLY A 728 5.39 -25.13 17.91
CA GLY A 728 6.77 -25.08 18.40
C GLY A 728 7.47 -23.77 18.00
N SER A 729 7.34 -23.38 16.73
CA SER A 729 7.90 -22.13 16.22
C SER A 729 7.29 -20.91 16.94
N ALA A 730 5.97 -20.90 17.08
CA ALA A 730 5.24 -19.83 17.74
C ALA A 730 5.65 -19.68 19.22
N LYS A 731 5.84 -20.80 19.94
CA LYS A 731 6.36 -20.79 21.32
C LYS A 731 7.78 -20.22 21.41
N GLY A 732 8.63 -20.52 20.43
CA GLY A 732 9.97 -19.94 20.34
C GLY A 732 9.92 -18.41 20.21
N LEU A 733 9.04 -17.89 19.35
CA LEU A 733 8.87 -16.44 19.15
C LEU A 733 8.21 -15.76 20.35
N ALA A 734 7.16 -16.36 20.92
CA ALA A 734 6.51 -15.85 22.12
C ALA A 734 7.51 -15.72 23.30
N TYR A 735 8.41 -16.70 23.46
CA TYR A 735 9.49 -16.60 24.43
C TYR A 735 10.40 -15.39 24.19
N LEU A 736 10.78 -15.11 22.94
CA LEU A 736 11.63 -13.96 22.60
C LEU A 736 10.92 -12.62 22.83
N HIS A 737 9.62 -12.54 22.56
CA HIS A 737 8.84 -11.29 22.68
C HIS A 737 8.44 -10.97 24.12
N GLU A 738 8.07 -11.98 24.91
CA GLU A 738 7.41 -11.75 26.21
C GLU A 738 8.25 -12.18 27.42
N LEU A 739 9.19 -13.13 27.25
CA LEU A 739 9.93 -13.74 28.36
C LEU A 739 11.44 -13.42 28.35
N ALA A 740 11.98 -12.99 27.22
CA ALA A 740 13.35 -12.47 27.16
C ALA A 740 13.40 -11.05 27.73
N ASP A 741 14.43 -10.76 28.53
CA ASP A 741 14.64 -9.43 29.12
C ASP A 741 16.02 -8.86 28.72
N PRO A 742 16.06 -7.75 27.95
CA PRO A 742 14.91 -7.10 27.30
C PRO A 742 14.34 -7.96 26.15
N PRO A 743 13.09 -7.71 25.71
CA PRO A 743 12.48 -8.43 24.60
C PRO A 743 13.34 -8.42 23.33
N ILE A 744 13.30 -9.52 22.59
CA ILE A 744 14.10 -9.73 21.37
C ILE A 744 13.15 -9.85 20.18
N ILE A 745 13.30 -8.97 19.20
CA ILE A 745 12.63 -9.09 17.90
C ILE A 745 13.57 -9.83 16.96
N HIS A 746 13.13 -10.95 16.39
CA HIS A 746 13.98 -11.81 15.56
C HIS A 746 14.30 -11.19 14.21
N ARG A 747 13.29 -10.57 13.55
CA ARG A 747 13.38 -9.74 12.35
C ARG A 747 13.67 -10.45 11.02
N ASP A 748 13.85 -11.78 11.04
CA ASP A 748 14.12 -12.59 9.84
C ASP A 748 13.49 -13.98 9.94
N ILE A 749 12.24 -14.03 10.40
CA ILE A 749 11.47 -15.27 10.47
C ILE A 749 11.10 -15.72 9.06
N LYS A 750 11.45 -16.97 8.74
CA LYS A 750 11.19 -17.62 7.46
C LYS A 750 11.36 -19.13 7.60
N SER A 751 10.79 -19.89 6.66
CA SER A 751 10.84 -21.37 6.70
C SER A 751 12.27 -21.95 6.57
N THR A 752 13.27 -21.17 6.13
CA THR A 752 14.69 -21.59 6.16
C THR A 752 15.37 -21.36 7.52
N ASN A 753 14.79 -20.52 8.37
CA ASN A 753 15.28 -20.19 9.72
C ASN A 753 14.51 -20.96 10.81
N ILE A 754 13.70 -21.94 10.43
CA ILE A 754 13.04 -22.88 11.33
C ILE A 754 13.61 -24.26 11.00
N LEU A 755 14.30 -24.88 11.95
CA LEU A 755 14.91 -26.21 11.81
C LEU A 755 14.06 -27.27 12.52
N LEU A 756 14.16 -28.53 12.10
CA LEU A 756 13.42 -29.66 12.68
C LEU A 756 14.35 -30.69 13.33
N ASP A 757 14.16 -30.93 14.62
CA ASP A 757 14.89 -31.96 15.37
C ASP A 757 14.40 -33.39 15.07
N GLU A 758 15.06 -34.40 15.64
CA GLU A 758 14.73 -35.83 15.43
C GLU A 758 13.27 -36.19 15.75
N SER A 759 12.60 -35.40 16.60
CA SER A 759 11.20 -35.57 16.98
C SER A 759 10.25 -34.66 16.19
N LEU A 760 10.74 -34.02 15.12
CA LEU A 760 10.03 -33.03 14.30
C LEU A 760 9.58 -31.78 15.09
N ASN A 761 10.25 -31.47 16.21
CA ASN A 761 10.02 -30.21 16.88
C ASN A 761 10.72 -29.07 16.14
N ALA A 762 10.03 -27.94 16.03
CA ALA A 762 10.59 -26.74 15.44
C ALA A 762 11.55 -26.03 16.39
N LYS A 763 12.69 -25.61 15.85
CA LYS A 763 13.67 -24.74 16.49
C LYS A 763 13.98 -23.53 15.62
N VAL A 764 13.71 -22.33 16.11
CA VAL A 764 14.00 -21.06 15.41
C VAL A 764 15.50 -20.77 15.48
N ALA A 765 16.09 -20.39 14.35
CA ALA A 765 17.52 -20.23 14.12
C ALA A 765 17.84 -18.88 13.47
N ASP A 766 19.13 -18.52 13.45
CA ASP A 766 19.70 -17.35 12.74
C ASP A 766 19.32 -15.99 13.35
N PHE A 767 19.95 -15.66 14.49
CA PHE A 767 19.70 -14.43 15.25
C PHE A 767 20.56 -13.24 14.80
N GLY A 768 21.28 -13.37 13.67
CA GLY A 768 22.21 -12.35 13.19
C GLY A 768 21.57 -10.97 12.96
N LEU A 769 20.26 -10.94 12.65
CA LEU A 769 19.50 -9.71 12.43
C LEU A 769 18.65 -9.24 13.63
N SER A 770 18.57 -10.06 14.67
CA SER A 770 17.69 -9.84 15.81
C SER A 770 18.07 -8.57 16.58
N LYS A 771 17.11 -7.97 17.28
CA LYS A 771 17.30 -6.68 17.96
C LYS A 771 16.67 -6.68 19.34
N LEU A 772 17.40 -6.17 20.34
CA LEU A 772 16.89 -5.92 21.68
C LEU A 772 15.98 -4.68 21.68
N VAL A 773 14.84 -4.77 22.34
CA VAL A 773 13.92 -3.64 22.57
C VAL A 773 14.33 -2.93 23.86
N SER A 774 15.19 -1.92 23.75
CA SER A 774 15.74 -1.21 24.92
C SER A 774 14.79 -0.21 25.58
N ASP A 775 13.66 0.10 24.95
CA ASP A 775 12.69 1.11 25.41
C ASP A 775 11.27 0.51 25.31
N THR A 776 10.88 -0.27 26.32
CA THR A 776 9.58 -0.97 26.37
C THR A 776 8.38 -0.02 26.36
N GLN A 777 8.59 1.27 26.63
CA GLN A 777 7.51 2.26 26.67
C GLN A 777 6.97 2.65 25.29
N LYS A 778 7.74 2.45 24.21
CA LYS A 778 7.34 2.89 22.86
C LYS A 778 6.66 1.79 22.02
N GLY A 779 6.75 0.53 22.41
CA GLY A 779 6.17 -0.61 21.66
C GLY A 779 6.77 -0.86 20.26
N HIS A 780 7.78 -0.09 19.85
CA HIS A 780 8.48 -0.24 18.58
C HIS A 780 9.91 0.32 18.69
N VAL A 781 10.77 -0.10 17.75
CA VAL A 781 12.16 0.35 17.62
C VAL A 781 12.36 0.89 16.20
N SER A 782 12.58 2.20 16.06
CA SER A 782 12.96 2.79 14.78
C SER A 782 14.36 2.29 14.36
N THR A 783 14.46 1.62 13.22
CA THR A 783 15.70 0.99 12.76
C THR A 783 15.73 0.85 11.24
N GLN A 784 16.92 0.75 10.65
CA GLN A 784 17.06 0.44 9.21
C GLN A 784 16.24 -0.79 8.84
N VAL A 785 15.70 -0.89 7.64
CA VAL A 785 14.94 -2.08 7.26
C VAL A 785 15.91 -3.23 6.91
N LYS A 786 15.81 -4.34 7.64
CA LYS A 786 16.47 -5.63 7.35
C LYS A 786 15.42 -6.75 7.49
N GLY A 787 15.53 -7.78 6.67
CA GLY A 787 14.65 -8.97 6.63
C GLY A 787 14.65 -9.61 5.23
N THR A 788 13.97 -10.74 5.07
CA THR A 788 13.91 -11.46 3.78
C THR A 788 12.65 -11.08 2.98
N LEU A 789 12.83 -10.77 1.69
CA LEU A 789 11.72 -10.46 0.78
C LEU A 789 10.68 -11.59 0.74
N GLY A 790 9.40 -11.25 0.80
CA GLY A 790 8.28 -12.20 0.92
C GLY A 790 7.80 -12.45 2.34
N TYR A 791 8.67 -12.25 3.34
CA TYR A 791 8.35 -12.34 4.78
C TYR A 791 8.30 -10.97 5.46
N LEU A 792 8.87 -9.96 4.82
CA LEU A 792 9.01 -8.62 5.39
C LEU A 792 7.65 -7.98 5.66
N ASP A 793 7.44 -7.56 6.90
CA ASP A 793 6.25 -6.82 7.33
C ASP A 793 6.10 -5.52 6.52
N PRO A 794 4.97 -5.31 5.82
CA PRO A 794 4.73 -4.12 5.03
C PRO A 794 4.69 -2.85 5.90
N GLU A 795 4.16 -2.91 7.12
CA GLU A 795 4.13 -1.76 8.03
C GLU A 795 5.54 -1.37 8.46
N TYR A 796 6.36 -2.32 8.90
CA TYR A 796 7.77 -2.06 9.21
C TYR A 796 8.57 -1.59 7.99
N TYR A 797 8.32 -2.14 6.80
CA TYR A 797 8.94 -1.65 5.57
C TYR A 797 8.57 -0.19 5.27
N MET A 798 7.29 0.18 5.45
CA MET A 798 6.78 1.52 5.15
C MET A 798 7.13 2.57 6.23
N THR A 799 7.15 2.17 7.51
CA THR A 799 7.29 3.08 8.66
C THR A 799 8.69 3.10 9.26
N GLN A 800 9.53 2.09 8.97
CA GLN A 800 10.81 1.81 9.64
C GLN A 800 10.67 1.58 11.16
N GLN A 801 9.46 1.35 11.64
CA GLN A 801 9.17 1.00 13.03
C GLN A 801 9.12 -0.52 13.12
N LEU A 802 10.15 -1.10 13.73
CA LEU A 802 10.19 -2.54 13.99
C LEU A 802 9.50 -2.83 15.32
N SER A 803 8.51 -3.72 15.33
CA SER A 803 7.88 -4.21 16.56
C SER A 803 7.87 -5.74 16.58
N GLU A 804 7.50 -6.33 17.71
CA GLU A 804 7.25 -7.78 17.82
C GLU A 804 6.18 -8.26 16.83
N LYS A 805 5.24 -7.38 16.43
CA LYS A 805 4.22 -7.66 15.40
C LYS A 805 4.80 -7.83 13.99
N SER A 806 6.02 -7.37 13.75
CA SER A 806 6.72 -7.64 12.49
C SER A 806 7.13 -9.11 12.36
N ASP A 807 7.53 -9.74 13.47
CA ASP A 807 7.78 -11.19 13.50
C ASP A 807 6.47 -11.98 13.35
N VAL A 808 5.35 -11.48 13.90
CA VAL A 808 4.02 -12.09 13.72
C VAL A 808 3.64 -12.14 12.24
N TYR A 809 3.85 -11.06 11.48
CA TYR A 809 3.61 -11.04 10.03
C TYR A 809 4.47 -12.07 9.30
N SER A 810 5.79 -12.07 9.55
CA SER A 810 6.71 -13.03 8.96
C SER A 810 6.32 -14.48 9.30
N PHE A 811 5.84 -14.73 10.52
CA PHE A 811 5.34 -16.02 10.95
C PHE A 811 4.03 -16.40 10.27
N GLY A 812 3.10 -15.45 10.06
CA GLY A 812 1.88 -15.66 9.27
C GLY A 812 2.17 -16.14 7.86
N VAL A 813 3.19 -15.61 7.20
CA VAL A 813 3.66 -16.12 5.90
C VAL A 813 4.12 -17.57 6.02
N VAL A 814 4.88 -17.94 7.07
CA VAL A 814 5.29 -19.34 7.33
C VAL A 814 4.07 -20.25 7.53
N LEU A 815 3.01 -19.79 8.19
CA LEU A 815 1.75 -20.56 8.33
C LEU A 815 1.12 -20.85 6.97
N LEU A 816 1.12 -19.89 6.05
CA LEU A 816 0.63 -20.09 4.69
C LEU A 816 1.53 -21.05 3.88
N GLU A 817 2.84 -21.02 4.09
CA GLU A 817 3.75 -22.01 3.50
C GLU A 817 3.50 -23.42 4.01
N LEU A 818 3.18 -23.58 5.30
CA LEU A 818 2.75 -24.87 5.85
C LEU A 818 1.48 -25.39 5.17
N VAL A 819 0.62 -24.51 4.66
CA VAL A 819 -0.60 -24.93 3.94
C VAL A 819 -0.31 -25.29 2.48
N THR A 820 0.49 -24.48 1.80
CA THR A 820 0.66 -24.56 0.34
C THR A 820 1.89 -25.33 -0.11
N ALA A 821 2.84 -25.60 0.80
CA ALA A 821 4.19 -26.08 0.50
C ALA A 821 4.93 -25.29 -0.60
N SER A 822 4.53 -24.03 -0.82
CA SER A 822 5.03 -23.15 -1.88
C SER A 822 5.90 -22.03 -1.30
N GLN A 823 6.76 -21.42 -2.12
CA GLN A 823 7.53 -20.26 -1.67
C GLN A 823 6.65 -19.02 -1.56
N PRO A 824 6.95 -18.05 -0.68
CA PRO A 824 6.09 -16.88 -0.52
C PRO A 824 5.96 -16.09 -1.81
N ILE A 825 7.05 -16.01 -2.59
CA ILE A 825 7.07 -15.40 -3.91
C ILE A 825 7.55 -16.44 -4.91
N GLU A 826 6.68 -16.82 -5.84
CA GLU A 826 7.02 -17.73 -6.93
C GLU A 826 6.41 -17.22 -8.25
N LYS A 827 7.24 -17.12 -9.30
CA LYS A 827 6.81 -16.65 -10.65
C LYS A 827 6.02 -15.32 -10.63
N GLY A 828 6.41 -14.40 -9.76
CA GLY A 828 5.78 -13.08 -9.60
C GLY A 828 4.46 -13.08 -8.81
N ARG A 829 3.99 -14.23 -8.34
CA ARG A 829 2.82 -14.35 -7.48
C ARG A 829 3.24 -14.35 -6.02
N TYR A 830 2.46 -13.69 -5.16
CA TYR A 830 2.70 -13.60 -3.73
C TYR A 830 1.65 -14.40 -2.97
N ILE A 831 2.07 -15.38 -2.16
CA ILE A 831 1.20 -16.36 -1.51
C ILE A 831 0.05 -15.72 -0.71
N VAL A 832 0.33 -14.64 0.03
CA VAL A 832 -0.69 -13.93 0.84
C VAL A 832 -1.79 -13.39 -0.06
N ARG A 833 -1.42 -12.81 -1.21
CA ARG A 833 -2.38 -12.26 -2.17
C ARG A 833 -3.20 -13.36 -2.86
N GLU A 834 -2.55 -14.44 -3.27
CA GLU A 834 -3.23 -15.56 -3.94
C GLU A 834 -4.25 -16.20 -3.01
N ILE A 835 -3.88 -16.46 -1.74
CA ILE A 835 -4.80 -17.02 -0.74
C ILE A 835 -5.90 -16.01 -0.41
N ARG A 836 -5.58 -14.74 -0.12
CA ARG A 836 -6.59 -13.70 0.20
C ARG A 836 -7.63 -13.52 -0.90
N THR A 837 -7.22 -13.67 -2.17
CA THR A 837 -8.10 -13.56 -3.34
C THR A 837 -8.93 -14.83 -3.58
N ALA A 838 -8.39 -16.00 -3.21
CA ALA A 838 -9.03 -17.29 -3.42
C ALA A 838 -9.96 -17.70 -2.26
N ILE A 839 -9.87 -17.07 -1.08
CA ILE A 839 -10.74 -17.40 0.06
C ILE A 839 -12.21 -17.18 -0.34
N ASP A 840 -12.99 -18.25 -0.20
CA ASP A 840 -14.44 -18.24 -0.34
C ASP A 840 -15.06 -18.80 0.94
N GLN A 841 -15.71 -17.92 1.71
CA GLN A 841 -16.37 -18.30 2.97
C GLN A 841 -17.56 -19.25 2.76
N TYR A 842 -18.11 -19.29 1.55
CA TYR A 842 -19.26 -20.13 1.19
C TYR A 842 -18.82 -21.53 0.71
N ASP A 843 -17.56 -21.71 0.27
CA ASP A 843 -17.01 -23.02 -0.04
C ASP A 843 -16.77 -23.82 1.25
N GLN A 844 -17.69 -24.75 1.52
CA GLN A 844 -17.64 -25.56 2.72
C GLN A 844 -16.57 -26.67 2.67
N GLU A 845 -15.99 -26.99 1.51
CA GLU A 845 -15.07 -28.11 1.38
C GLU A 845 -13.60 -27.68 1.43
N TYR A 846 -13.23 -26.59 0.74
CA TYR A 846 -11.84 -26.14 0.66
C TYR A 846 -11.63 -24.67 0.99
N TYR A 847 -12.68 -23.95 1.41
CA TYR A 847 -12.62 -22.51 1.70
C TYR A 847 -12.12 -21.68 0.49
N GLY A 848 -12.37 -22.16 -0.73
CA GLY A 848 -11.92 -21.59 -2.00
C GLY A 848 -10.48 -21.96 -2.39
N LEU A 849 -9.75 -22.67 -1.53
CA LEU A 849 -8.29 -22.88 -1.64
C LEU A 849 -7.88 -24.22 -2.28
N LYS A 850 -8.81 -24.97 -2.88
CA LYS A 850 -8.55 -26.34 -3.40
C LYS A 850 -7.28 -26.44 -4.27
N GLY A 851 -7.04 -25.44 -5.11
CA GLY A 851 -5.88 -25.38 -6.02
C GLY A 851 -4.57 -24.91 -5.38
N LEU A 852 -4.62 -24.34 -4.18
CA LEU A 852 -3.47 -23.76 -3.47
C LEU A 852 -2.98 -24.67 -2.33
N ILE A 853 -3.87 -25.48 -1.76
CA ILE A 853 -3.51 -26.40 -0.66
C ILE A 853 -2.58 -27.50 -1.18
N ASP A 854 -1.49 -27.76 -0.44
CA ASP A 854 -0.58 -28.87 -0.70
C ASP A 854 -1.38 -30.18 -0.78
N PRO A 855 -1.30 -30.91 -1.90
CA PRO A 855 -1.98 -32.19 -2.07
C PRO A 855 -1.82 -33.15 -0.88
N LYS A 856 -0.70 -33.13 -0.15
CA LYS A 856 -0.45 -34.01 1.01
C LYS A 856 -1.35 -33.76 2.22
N ILE A 857 -1.94 -32.57 2.34
CA ILE A 857 -2.84 -32.20 3.45
C ILE A 857 -4.22 -31.77 2.96
N ARG A 858 -4.51 -31.96 1.67
CA ARG A 858 -5.77 -31.50 1.06
C ARG A 858 -7.01 -32.08 1.74
N ASP A 859 -6.95 -33.32 2.22
CA ASP A 859 -8.06 -33.95 2.94
C ASP A 859 -8.31 -33.31 4.32
N SER A 860 -7.28 -32.70 4.93
CA SER A 860 -7.40 -31.97 6.19
C SER A 860 -8.17 -30.65 6.04
N ALA A 861 -8.38 -30.16 4.81
CA ALA A 861 -9.18 -28.96 4.53
C ALA A 861 -10.63 -29.06 5.05
N LYS A 862 -11.12 -30.29 5.24
CA LYS A 862 -12.46 -30.60 5.77
C LYS A 862 -12.56 -30.43 7.28
N LEU A 863 -11.44 -30.33 7.99
CA LEU A 863 -11.42 -30.16 9.44
C LEU A 863 -11.78 -28.72 9.79
N ILE A 864 -12.59 -28.53 10.84
CA ILE A 864 -12.93 -27.19 11.36
C ILE A 864 -11.64 -26.44 11.76
N GLY A 865 -10.67 -27.17 12.34
CA GLY A 865 -9.36 -26.66 12.71
C GLY A 865 -8.58 -26.08 11.54
N PHE A 866 -8.74 -26.61 10.33
CA PHE A 866 -8.07 -26.10 9.15
C PHE A 866 -8.56 -24.70 8.76
N ARG A 867 -9.88 -24.47 8.78
CA ARG A 867 -10.42 -23.13 8.50
C ARG A 867 -9.96 -22.11 9.53
N ARG A 868 -9.97 -22.48 10.82
CA ARG A 868 -9.48 -21.61 11.89
C ARG A 868 -7.98 -21.33 11.75
N PHE A 869 -7.19 -22.30 11.31
CA PHE A 869 -5.77 -22.11 11.00
C PHE A 869 -5.55 -21.10 9.86
N ILE A 870 -6.34 -21.18 8.77
CA ILE A 870 -6.26 -20.20 7.68
C ILE A 870 -6.66 -18.82 8.18
N GLN A 871 -7.73 -18.70 8.97
CA GLN A 871 -8.14 -17.43 9.58
C GLN A 871 -7.03 -16.83 10.44
N LEU A 872 -6.44 -17.62 11.34
CA LEU A 872 -5.31 -17.19 12.17
C LEU A 872 -4.11 -16.75 11.30
N ALA A 873 -3.79 -17.50 10.25
CA ALA A 873 -2.71 -17.13 9.33
C ALA A 873 -3.00 -15.81 8.62
N MET A 874 -4.26 -15.57 8.23
CA MET A 874 -4.71 -14.31 7.62
C MET A 874 -4.69 -13.14 8.61
N GLU A 875 -5.10 -13.36 9.85
CA GLU A 875 -4.99 -12.38 10.96
C GLU A 875 -3.52 -12.00 11.21
N CYS A 876 -2.59 -12.96 11.18
CA CYS A 876 -1.16 -12.70 11.32
C CYS A 876 -0.59 -11.82 10.20
N VAL A 877 -1.12 -11.92 8.98
CA VAL A 877 -0.65 -11.18 7.79
C VAL A 877 -1.53 -9.98 7.44
N GLU A 878 -2.30 -9.46 8.40
CA GLU A 878 -3.00 -8.20 8.23
C GLU A 878 -2.01 -7.04 8.02
N GLU A 879 -2.42 -6.06 7.21
CA GLU A 879 -1.51 -4.99 6.80
C GLU A 879 -1.09 -4.13 7.99
N SER A 880 -1.98 -3.90 8.97
CA SER A 880 -1.67 -3.17 10.19
C SER A 880 -1.27 -4.09 11.35
N ALA A 881 -0.19 -3.74 12.03
CA ALA A 881 0.35 -4.41 13.21
C ALA A 881 -0.62 -4.44 14.40
N VAL A 882 -1.56 -3.49 14.49
CA VAL A 882 -2.56 -3.46 15.57
C VAL A 882 -3.61 -4.56 15.43
N ASP A 883 -3.93 -4.96 14.19
CA ASP A 883 -4.92 -5.99 13.89
C ASP A 883 -4.34 -7.41 13.99
N ARG A 884 -3.00 -7.52 14.05
CA ARG A 884 -2.32 -8.81 14.22
C ARG A 884 -2.37 -9.26 15.68
N PRO A 885 -2.56 -10.56 15.96
CA PRO A 885 -2.47 -11.09 17.31
C PRO A 885 -1.05 -10.97 17.90
N THR A 886 -0.91 -11.17 19.21
CA THR A 886 0.42 -11.41 19.80
C THR A 886 0.89 -12.83 19.52
N MET A 887 2.19 -13.12 19.59
CA MET A 887 2.66 -14.50 19.40
C MET A 887 2.09 -15.46 20.45
N ASN A 888 1.81 -15.01 21.67
CA ASN A 888 1.16 -15.82 22.69
C ASN A 888 -0.32 -16.12 22.35
N ASP A 889 -1.04 -15.16 21.77
CA ASP A 889 -2.40 -15.44 21.26
C ASP A 889 -2.38 -16.42 20.08
N VAL A 890 -1.39 -16.29 19.19
CA VAL A 890 -1.15 -17.27 18.11
C VAL A 890 -0.86 -18.66 18.69
N VAL A 891 -0.07 -18.77 19.76
CA VAL A 891 0.16 -20.05 20.45
C VAL A 891 -1.15 -20.61 20.99
N LYS A 892 -1.96 -19.81 21.71
CA LYS A 892 -3.25 -20.25 22.27
C LYS A 892 -4.19 -20.75 21.18
N GLU A 893 -4.34 -20.01 20.09
CA GLU A 893 -5.22 -20.40 18.98
C GLU A 893 -4.74 -21.68 18.29
N LEU A 894 -3.44 -21.82 18.04
CA LEU A 894 -2.89 -23.06 17.48
C LEU A 894 -3.06 -24.26 18.42
N GLU A 895 -2.94 -24.05 19.73
CA GLU A 895 -3.20 -25.08 20.74
C GLU A 895 -4.68 -25.48 20.80
N ILE A 896 -5.60 -24.53 20.65
CA ILE A 896 -7.04 -24.81 20.53
C ILE A 896 -7.33 -25.61 19.26
N ILE A 897 -6.74 -25.22 18.12
CA ILE A 897 -6.90 -25.92 16.83
C ILE A 897 -6.48 -27.39 16.95
N ILE A 898 -5.28 -27.67 17.51
CA ILE A 898 -4.78 -29.04 17.62
C ILE A 898 -5.57 -29.88 18.65
N GLN A 899 -6.09 -29.27 19.72
CA GLN A 899 -6.94 -29.95 20.70
C GLN A 899 -8.28 -30.36 20.09
N ASN A 900 -8.90 -29.46 19.30
CA ASN A 900 -10.16 -29.73 18.62
C ASN A 900 -10.04 -30.84 17.57
N GLU A 901 -8.89 -30.95 16.90
CA GLU A 901 -8.61 -32.05 15.99
C GLU A 901 -8.36 -33.37 16.73
N GLY A 902 -7.77 -33.33 17.92
CA GLY A 902 -7.67 -34.49 18.81
C GLY A 902 -9.05 -35.02 19.23
N ALA A 903 -9.99 -34.13 19.53
CA ALA A 903 -11.37 -34.49 19.87
C ALA A 903 -12.15 -35.02 18.66
N GLN A 904 -11.95 -34.44 17.46
CA GLN A 904 -12.59 -34.92 16.24
C GLN A 904 -12.00 -36.25 15.74
N LEU A 905 -10.70 -36.50 15.91
CA LEU A 905 -10.09 -37.80 15.60
C LEU A 905 -10.51 -38.91 16.60
N LEU A 906 -10.82 -38.57 17.85
CA LEU A 906 -11.42 -39.50 18.81
C LEU A 906 -12.92 -39.77 18.49
N ASN A 907 -13.63 -38.79 17.93
CA ASN A 907 -15.02 -38.95 17.49
C ASN A 907 -15.18 -39.51 16.07
N SER A 908 -14.10 -39.54 15.26
CA SER A 908 -14.11 -40.15 13.92
C SER A 908 -13.36 -41.50 13.86
N ALA A 909 -12.53 -41.84 14.86
CA ALA A 909 -12.07 -43.20 15.09
C ALA A 909 -13.17 -44.13 15.67
N SER A 910 -14.33 -43.57 16.04
CA SER A 910 -15.54 -44.31 16.47
C SER A 910 -16.59 -44.47 15.35
N LEU A 911 -16.30 -44.00 14.13
CA LEU A 911 -17.18 -44.10 12.96
C LEU A 911 -16.43 -44.73 11.77
N SER A 912 -15.75 -45.85 12.02
CA SER A 912 -15.19 -46.71 10.97
C SER A 912 -15.00 -48.15 11.44
N VAL A 913 -16.04 -48.79 11.99
CA VAL A 913 -16.12 -50.26 12.09
C VAL A 913 -17.60 -50.67 11.99
N GLU A 914 -18.15 -50.63 10.78
CA GLU A 914 -19.30 -51.47 10.40
C GLU A 914 -18.85 -52.36 9.23
N GLN A 915 -18.02 -53.35 9.54
CA GLN A 915 -17.99 -54.65 8.88
C GLN A 915 -16.86 -55.47 9.50
N PHE A 916 -17.20 -56.70 9.91
CA PHE A 916 -16.35 -57.73 10.52
C PHE A 916 -16.12 -57.63 12.03
N GLY A 917 -17.10 -58.18 12.77
CA GLY A 917 -16.91 -58.66 14.14
C GLY A 917 -17.85 -59.83 14.41
N ASN A 918 -17.36 -61.06 14.24
CA ASN A 918 -18.01 -62.27 14.72
C ASN A 918 -17.30 -62.72 16.00
N GLU A 919 -18.13 -63.07 17.00
CA GLU A 919 -17.82 -63.84 18.22
C GLU A 919 -17.27 -63.14 19.49
N LYS A 920 -18.22 -62.89 20.41
CA LYS A 920 -18.29 -63.40 21.80
C LYS A 920 -17.17 -63.02 22.80
N ARG A 921 -17.51 -62.19 23.81
CA ARG A 921 -17.96 -62.57 25.18
C ARG A 921 -17.84 -61.39 26.19
N ARG A 922 -18.93 -61.15 26.95
CA ARG A 922 -19.08 -60.86 28.41
C ARG A 922 -18.20 -59.76 29.05
N ASP A 923 -18.63 -58.92 29.98
CA ASP A 923 -19.87 -58.69 30.77
C ASP A 923 -19.74 -57.30 31.46
N PRO A 924 -20.81 -56.75 32.07
CA PRO A 924 -21.04 -55.33 32.35
C PRO A 924 -21.05 -54.95 33.86
N TYR A 925 -21.06 -53.65 34.14
CA TYR A 925 -21.73 -52.95 35.26
C TYR A 925 -21.96 -51.50 34.76
N ALA A 926 -23.16 -51.01 34.40
CA ALA A 926 -24.39 -50.74 35.18
C ALA A 926 -24.10 -49.76 36.34
N GLU A 927 -24.70 -48.58 36.45
CA GLU A 927 -26.12 -48.26 36.73
C GLU A 927 -26.36 -46.73 36.51
N HIS A 928 -27.40 -46.26 35.79
CA HIS A 928 -28.80 -46.04 36.22
C HIS A 928 -28.95 -44.86 37.24
N LEU A 929 -29.82 -43.84 37.13
CA LEU A 929 -31.11 -43.64 36.44
C LEU A 929 -31.51 -42.13 36.36
N PRO A 930 -32.56 -41.77 35.57
CA PRO A 930 -33.00 -40.42 35.18
C PRO A 930 -34.40 -40.01 35.71
N MET A 931 -34.92 -38.87 35.17
CA MET A 931 -36.30 -38.60 34.67
C MET A 931 -37.16 -37.47 35.30
N ASN A 932 -37.75 -36.70 34.35
CA ASN A 932 -39.06 -36.00 34.33
C ASN A 932 -39.17 -34.60 35.00
N ASP A 933 -39.90 -33.61 34.47
CA ASP A 933 -40.52 -33.36 33.15
C ASP A 933 -41.01 -31.89 33.13
N GLU A 934 -41.21 -31.36 31.92
CA GLU A 934 -42.16 -30.31 31.53
C GLU A 934 -41.97 -28.81 31.88
N SER A 935 -41.63 -28.07 30.81
CA SER A 935 -42.40 -26.93 30.25
C SER A 935 -41.84 -25.50 30.37
N SER A 936 -41.91 -24.83 29.22
CA SER A 936 -41.80 -23.38 28.93
C SER A 936 -40.41 -22.80 28.60
N SER A 937 -40.46 -21.90 27.61
CA SER A 937 -39.44 -21.50 26.66
C SER A 937 -38.34 -20.56 27.19
N SER A 938 -37.14 -20.84 26.67
CA SER A 938 -35.85 -20.13 26.72
C SER A 938 -35.83 -18.63 27.05
N THR A 939 -35.19 -18.34 28.18
CA THR A 939 -34.52 -17.07 28.53
C THR A 939 -33.09 -17.45 29.00
N PHE A 940 -32.14 -16.51 28.90
CA PHE A 940 -30.95 -16.30 29.75
C PHE A 940 -29.56 -16.27 29.09
N ASP A 941 -29.03 -15.06 29.16
CA ASP A 941 -27.64 -14.62 29.15
C ASP A 941 -26.66 -15.50 29.95
N TYR A 942 -25.40 -15.53 29.51
CA TYR A 942 -24.25 -15.77 30.39
C TYR A 942 -23.29 -14.59 30.32
N ASN A 943 -23.31 -13.82 31.40
CA ASN A 943 -22.36 -12.77 31.74
C ASN A 943 -21.25 -13.43 32.58
N SER A 944 -19.98 -13.34 32.18
CA SER A 944 -18.85 -13.61 33.08
C SER A 944 -17.88 -12.45 33.00
N GLY A 945 -18.15 -11.43 33.83
CA GLY A 945 -17.13 -10.47 34.22
C GLY A 945 -16.14 -11.13 35.17
N TYR A 946 -14.85 -10.98 34.87
CA TYR A 946 -13.79 -11.10 35.87
C TYR A 946 -13.28 -9.70 36.20
N SER A 947 -13.76 -9.18 37.33
CA SER A 947 -13.10 -8.10 38.07
C SER A 947 -12.01 -8.71 38.95
N TYR A 948 -10.75 -8.38 38.70
CA TYR A 948 -9.72 -8.43 39.75
C TYR A 948 -9.39 -7.01 40.15
N SER A 949 -9.90 -6.65 41.31
CA SER A 949 -9.66 -5.40 42.02
C SER A 949 -8.35 -5.49 42.80
N ALA A 950 -7.55 -4.42 42.68
CA ALA A 950 -6.66 -3.85 43.69
C ALA A 950 -5.58 -4.72 44.34
N VAL A 951 -4.29 -4.36 44.11
CA VAL A 951 -3.39 -3.77 45.12
C VAL A 951 -2.27 -3.00 44.39
N GLN A 952 -2.17 -1.67 44.59
CA GLN A 952 -0.94 -0.87 44.47
C GLN A 952 -0.24 -0.83 45.86
N PRO A 953 0.96 -0.24 46.04
CA PRO A 953 2.24 -0.46 45.38
C PRO A 953 3.37 -0.74 46.41
N LYS A 954 4.48 -1.32 45.93
CA LYS A 954 5.85 -1.03 46.37
C LYS A 954 6.80 -1.22 45.20
#